data_AF-A0A3B9KN43-F1
#
_entry.id   AF-A0A3B9KN43-F1
#
_cell.length_a   1.000
_cell.length_b   1.000
_cell.length_c   1.000
_cell.angle_alpha   90.00
_cell.angle_beta   90.00
_cell.angle_gamma   90.00
#
_symmetry.space_group_name_H-M   'P 1'
#
loop_
_entity.id
_entity.type
_entity.pdbx_description
1 polymer ?
#
loop_
_entity_poly.entity_id
_entity_poly.type
_entity_poly.pdbx_seq_one_letter_code
_entity_poly.pdbx_strand_id
1 'polypeptide(L)'
;RGISSADEETFFYMDDANDYEFNYEKNGSGKLVFLPDSTNTSRFGLGLRVKVRAMQWAHFMAQDMIFWLYEIENFSDWDYNKASFGMVVGTLSGGRCNDHIDAQDDLSYFDMEENMCYSWDAPPAYSPCFDGPVGYVGYAYLESPGNPYDGIDNDGDYYKHPAPAPQFTEEDFNPVTFDIGDQIVLIDGETYEREVVTIDQLPMTVVTQGREVTIRAGVSYKEVTGNLIDDDFDGLIDENYNAHYLYRIKPLRAEVTPKPPLRYKNFITGEGVDNLMIDETRDDGIDNDGDWDPATDDVGADGKPGTRDEGEGDGLPTPGEPNLDATDIDESDQIGLTSFNYFTPPGKVRMNDDYNWDISSPGGLWNRMQPGNYDEISLEPVDGDFIYGAGYFPIRKGQTERFSLGLVYGNDEAEMYKNKQVAQQIYDENYNFTRPPETPTVKVVPGDKRVTLYWDDLAEYSLDPWLGYDFEGYRIYRSTVEGFNDINTITNAYGNKQFYKPLVQFDLVNNIKGNYVGDLNISGGISFYLGDDDNGLEGDEGITHSWTDTTVENGKMYVYAVVSYDRGGSHLGIPPAECSKRAVYSGSSWNLGTNVVVIRPGGYVSGYEPGHVSGEVTHSQGTASGSVRVNVINSALLPESWNGETRELEIRFVDTSNDLYDNNGNWFETPADSADDVNGNQYPDNGEPDFNALDPAEALTRITTGWYLIDVTTSVPDTLVPLQEQVMLPQSLLPEIGMAMNTTNLSTLWEPATAYRLPSNELGLEILFDNDWIIEPDAEKSGWNGTATVPVEIRQASDGYRNGDAFVFMTGVSGQAVAYDVYPASATDFNVSLLNAGSPYPLKFAYDDQAPAGLSEDDKIIILRQLDNGIEYPTWVISFSGDISAVSNDEYTFNFKHPFTKDDILHFSVQGPVVHEEQAEES
;
A
#
# COMPACT_ATOMS: atom_id res chain seq x y z
N ARG A 1 -3.05 15.95 2.36
CA ARG A 1 -3.89 15.29 1.35
C ARG A 1 -4.82 14.20 1.93
N GLY A 2 -4.89 13.98 3.26
CA GLY A 2 -5.90 13.08 3.87
C GLY A 2 -5.75 11.59 3.53
N ILE A 3 -4.67 11.24 2.84
CA ILE A 3 -4.32 9.89 2.39
C ILE A 3 -3.15 9.47 3.27
N SER A 4 -3.32 8.39 4.03
CA SER A 4 -2.22 7.69 4.71
C SER A 4 -1.52 6.83 3.68
N SER A 5 -0.20 6.93 3.57
CA SER A 5 0.59 6.11 2.61
C SER A 5 1.17 4.85 3.27
N ALA A 6 1.10 4.76 4.60
CA ALA A 6 1.69 3.71 5.41
C ALA A 6 0.67 3.06 6.36
N ASP A 7 0.97 1.85 6.82
CA ASP A 7 0.17 1.14 7.82
C ASP A 7 0.14 1.89 9.15
N GLU A 8 1.28 2.49 9.53
CA GLU A 8 1.36 3.46 10.61
C GLU A 8 2.05 4.73 10.13
N GLU A 9 1.41 5.85 10.38
CA GLU A 9 1.91 7.16 10.01
C GLU A 9 1.74 8.14 11.17
N THR A 10 2.78 8.93 11.44
CA THR A 10 2.70 10.08 12.37
C THR A 10 3.19 11.33 11.67
N PHE A 11 2.48 12.44 11.85
CA PHE A 11 2.84 13.71 11.25
C PHE A 11 2.71 14.86 12.25
N PHE A 12 3.74 15.68 12.39
CA PHE A 12 3.75 16.85 13.26
C PHE A 12 4.73 17.92 12.77
N TYR A 13 4.63 19.11 13.38
CA TYR A 13 5.54 20.23 13.15
C TYR A 13 6.21 20.62 14.46
N MET A 14 7.45 21.11 14.36
CA MET A 14 8.14 21.77 15.46
C MET A 14 8.82 23.06 15.00
N ASP A 15 8.87 24.05 15.87
CA ASP A 15 9.64 25.29 15.69
C ASP A 15 10.20 25.77 17.04
N ASP A 16 11.13 26.71 16.98
CA ASP A 16 11.79 27.29 18.14
C ASP A 16 11.29 28.71 18.47
N ALA A 17 10.09 29.07 18.00
CA ALA A 17 9.56 30.45 18.10
C ALA A 17 9.45 30.97 19.55
N ASN A 18 9.35 30.06 20.51
CA ASN A 18 9.27 30.33 21.95
C ASN A 18 10.61 30.21 22.67
N ASP A 19 11.71 29.92 21.98
CA ASP A 19 13.04 29.97 22.56
C ASP A 19 13.59 31.40 22.48
N TYR A 20 13.89 31.96 23.65
CA TYR A 20 14.41 33.32 23.78
C TYR A 20 15.91 33.33 24.08
N GLU A 21 16.54 32.16 24.34
CA GLU A 21 17.88 32.08 24.91
C GLU A 21 18.93 32.80 24.05
N PHE A 22 18.85 32.64 22.73
CA PHE A 22 19.87 33.12 21.78
C PHE A 22 19.54 34.48 21.15
N ASN A 23 18.31 34.98 21.33
CA ASN A 23 17.92 36.28 20.78
C ASN A 23 18.41 37.47 21.63
N TYR A 24 18.84 37.24 22.87
CA TYR A 24 19.33 38.29 23.78
C TYR A 24 20.81 38.10 24.16
N GLU A 25 21.50 39.19 24.51
CA GLU A 25 22.88 39.10 25.02
C GLU A 25 22.95 38.25 26.31
N LYS A 26 23.84 37.25 26.32
CA LYS A 26 24.10 36.37 27.48
C LYS A 26 24.63 37.08 28.74
N ASN A 27 25.07 38.34 28.63
CA ASN A 27 25.61 39.12 29.76
C ASN A 27 24.51 39.66 30.71
N GLY A 28 23.23 39.36 30.45
CA GLY A 28 22.10 39.81 31.26
C GLY A 28 21.70 41.27 31.02
N SER A 29 22.19 41.92 29.96
CA SER A 29 21.80 43.29 29.58
C SER A 29 20.34 43.39 29.12
N GLY A 30 19.74 42.25 28.72
CA GLY A 30 18.41 42.20 28.12
C GLY A 30 18.35 42.84 26.74
N LYS A 31 19.50 43.10 26.12
CA LYS A 31 19.58 43.66 24.77
C LYS A 31 19.33 42.56 23.74
N LEU A 32 18.37 42.82 22.86
CA LEU A 32 18.07 41.99 21.70
C LEU A 32 19.24 42.06 20.70
N VAL A 33 19.75 40.89 20.30
CA VAL A 33 20.86 40.74 19.34
C VAL A 33 20.44 40.13 18.03
N PHE A 34 19.35 39.36 18.03
CA PHE A 34 18.86 38.66 16.85
C PHE A 34 17.33 38.60 16.84
N LEU A 35 16.74 38.89 15.69
CA LEU A 35 15.31 38.70 15.41
C LEU A 35 15.19 37.92 14.10
N PRO A 36 14.55 36.75 14.10
CA PRO A 36 14.43 35.94 12.89
C PRO A 36 13.46 36.56 11.88
N ASP A 37 12.40 37.22 12.35
CA ASP A 37 11.37 37.82 11.49
C ASP A 37 11.18 39.30 11.88
N SER A 38 11.59 40.20 10.98
CA SER A 38 11.48 41.65 11.18
C SER A 38 10.04 42.16 11.11
N THR A 39 9.12 41.37 10.53
CA THR A 39 7.69 41.69 10.42
C THR A 39 6.90 41.20 11.63
N ASN A 40 7.38 40.16 12.32
CA ASN A 40 6.81 39.66 13.57
C ASN A 40 7.82 39.67 14.72
N THR A 41 7.93 40.82 15.38
CA THR A 41 8.84 41.02 16.52
C THR A 41 8.47 40.24 17.79
N SER A 42 7.41 39.43 17.76
CA SER A 42 7.04 38.53 18.86
C SER A 42 7.52 37.09 18.65
N ARG A 43 8.15 36.81 17.50
CA ARG A 43 8.75 35.52 17.17
C ARG A 43 10.25 35.53 17.50
N PHE A 44 10.70 34.53 18.24
CA PHE A 44 12.09 34.35 18.64
C PHE A 44 12.64 33.05 18.03
N GLY A 45 13.77 32.54 18.53
CA GLY A 45 14.50 31.45 17.92
C GLY A 45 15.24 31.85 16.64
N LEU A 46 15.55 30.86 15.81
CA LEU A 46 16.17 30.95 14.50
C LEU A 46 15.12 31.16 13.39
N GLY A 47 13.85 30.91 13.64
CA GLY A 47 12.87 31.01 12.56
C GLY A 47 13.04 29.89 11.53
N LEU A 48 13.36 28.70 12.02
CA LEU A 48 13.30 27.44 11.28
C LEU A 48 12.02 26.70 11.67
N ARG A 49 11.39 26.03 10.70
CA ARG A 49 10.25 25.15 10.94
C ARG A 49 10.62 23.77 10.43
N VAL A 50 10.42 22.76 11.27
CA VAL A 50 10.65 21.37 10.89
C VAL A 50 9.31 20.67 10.77
N LYS A 51 8.98 20.17 9.59
CA LYS A 51 7.90 19.18 9.42
C LYS A 51 8.50 17.80 9.61
N VAL A 52 7.80 16.94 10.33
CA VAL A 52 8.24 15.57 10.59
C VAL A 52 7.15 14.60 10.20
N ARG A 53 7.51 13.60 9.40
CA ARG A 53 6.65 12.47 9.04
C ARG A 53 7.38 11.18 9.40
N ALA A 54 6.72 10.28 10.11
CA ALA A 54 7.23 8.95 10.41
C ALA A 54 6.33 7.90 9.78
N MET A 55 6.90 6.91 9.11
CA MET A 55 6.16 5.86 8.39
C MET A 55 6.72 4.47 8.70
N GLN A 56 5.81 3.50 8.79
CA GLN A 56 6.13 2.08 8.92
C GLN A 56 5.08 1.23 8.17
N TRP A 57 5.53 0.15 7.55
CA TRP A 57 4.69 -0.84 6.88
C TRP A 57 4.83 -2.22 7.52
N ALA A 58 3.77 -3.03 7.43
CA ALA A 58 3.77 -4.45 7.76
C ALA A 58 4.26 -5.31 6.60
N HIS A 59 4.42 -4.73 5.40
CA HIS A 59 4.96 -5.39 4.23
C HIS A 59 6.32 -6.03 4.55
N PHE A 60 6.55 -7.29 4.17
CA PHE A 60 7.74 -8.03 4.62
C PHE A 60 9.06 -7.41 4.17
N MET A 61 9.05 -6.62 3.09
CA MET A 61 10.22 -5.87 2.63
C MET A 61 10.56 -4.66 3.52
N ALA A 62 9.60 -4.13 4.27
CA ALA A 62 9.73 -2.87 5.03
C ALA A 62 9.44 -3.03 6.54
N GLN A 63 9.02 -4.22 6.99
CA GLN A 63 8.59 -4.47 8.38
C GLN A 63 9.68 -4.25 9.43
N ASP A 64 10.95 -4.36 9.03
CA ASP A 64 12.13 -4.19 9.88
C ASP A 64 12.78 -2.80 9.73
N MET A 65 11.98 -1.80 9.36
CA MET A 65 12.42 -0.43 9.10
C MET A 65 11.44 0.61 9.64
N ILE A 66 11.95 1.76 10.09
CA ILE A 66 11.13 2.95 10.37
C ILE A 66 11.72 4.12 9.61
N PHE A 67 10.89 4.81 8.85
CA PHE A 67 11.27 5.95 8.03
C PHE A 67 10.90 7.25 8.74
N TRP A 68 11.85 8.18 8.82
CA TRP A 68 11.67 9.51 9.38
C TRP A 68 12.06 10.56 8.35
N LEU A 69 11.08 11.33 7.88
CA LEU A 69 11.29 12.44 6.97
C LEU A 69 11.23 13.76 7.72
N TYR A 70 12.17 14.63 7.42
CA TYR A 70 12.27 15.99 7.94
C TYR A 70 12.31 16.98 6.78
N GLU A 71 11.45 17.98 6.83
CA GLU A 71 11.56 19.17 5.97
C GLU A 71 11.86 20.38 6.85
N ILE A 72 13.01 21.02 6.66
CA ILE A 72 13.46 22.19 7.43
C ILE A 72 13.34 23.43 6.56
N GLU A 73 12.32 24.26 6.83
CA GLU A 73 12.05 25.51 6.13
C GLU A 73 12.71 26.69 6.87
N ASN A 74 13.58 27.45 6.19
CA ASN A 74 14.06 28.74 6.68
C ASN A 74 13.12 29.87 6.24
N PHE A 75 12.14 30.20 7.07
CA PHE A 75 11.25 31.34 6.81
C PHE A 75 11.74 32.65 7.45
N SER A 76 12.98 32.68 7.96
CA SER A 76 13.56 33.87 8.58
C SER A 76 13.95 34.94 7.54
N ASP A 77 14.29 36.15 8.00
CA ASP A 77 14.81 37.22 7.15
C ASP A 77 16.31 37.09 6.82
N TRP A 78 16.95 36.00 7.26
CA TRP A 78 18.40 35.80 7.21
C TRP A 78 18.78 34.51 6.49
N ASP A 79 19.93 34.57 5.82
CA ASP A 79 20.63 33.37 5.36
C ASP A 79 21.44 32.77 6.50
N TYR A 80 21.36 31.45 6.66
CA TYR A 80 22.22 30.69 7.56
C TYR A 80 23.38 30.12 6.76
N ASN A 81 24.48 30.87 6.70
CA ASN A 81 25.63 30.49 5.88
C ASN A 81 26.28 29.17 6.29
N LYS A 82 26.01 28.63 7.49
CA LYS A 82 26.66 27.44 8.01
C LYS A 82 25.73 26.66 8.92
N ALA A 83 25.27 25.52 8.43
CA ALA A 83 24.41 24.58 9.13
C ALA A 83 24.99 23.17 9.07
N SER A 84 24.58 22.33 10.01
CA SER A 84 24.81 20.89 9.98
C SER A 84 23.58 20.21 10.57
N PHE A 85 23.23 19.06 10.00
CA PHE A 85 22.27 18.15 10.58
C PHE A 85 23.01 16.98 11.17
N GLY A 86 22.56 16.53 12.33
CA GLY A 86 23.15 15.38 12.97
C GLY A 86 22.26 14.81 14.05
N MET A 87 22.55 13.58 14.42
CA MET A 87 21.82 12.85 15.44
C MET A 87 22.78 12.38 16.52
N VAL A 88 22.35 12.54 17.77
CA VAL A 88 23.01 11.93 18.92
C VAL A 88 22.30 10.62 19.22
N VAL A 89 23.03 9.53 19.19
CA VAL A 89 22.52 8.19 19.44
C VAL A 89 23.07 7.70 20.77
N GLY A 90 22.16 7.38 21.69
CA GLY A 90 22.49 6.60 22.87
C GLY A 90 22.38 5.12 22.55
N THR A 91 23.48 4.39 22.61
CA THR A 91 23.45 2.95 22.33
C THR A 91 22.91 2.22 23.56
N LEU A 92 21.88 1.42 23.35
CA LEU A 92 21.24 0.59 24.38
C LEU A 92 20.92 -0.79 23.79
N SER A 93 21.86 -1.37 23.05
CA SER A 93 21.70 -2.63 22.33
C SER A 93 21.58 -3.77 23.34
N GLY A 94 20.42 -4.40 23.44
CA GLY A 94 20.12 -5.39 24.49
C GLY A 94 19.19 -4.85 25.57
N GLY A 95 19.08 -3.53 25.67
CA GLY A 95 18.05 -2.82 26.42
C GLY A 95 18.20 -2.88 27.94
N ARG A 96 17.12 -2.49 28.63
CA ARG A 96 17.09 -2.36 30.09
C ARG A 96 15.81 -2.96 30.66
N CYS A 97 15.94 -3.92 31.57
CA CYS A 97 14.81 -4.58 32.22
C CYS A 97 15.15 -5.01 33.65
N ASN A 98 14.22 -4.87 34.60
CA ASN A 98 14.32 -5.44 35.95
C ASN A 98 15.70 -5.25 36.63
N ASP A 99 16.20 -4.01 36.64
CA ASP A 99 17.53 -3.61 37.16
C ASP A 99 18.77 -4.15 36.38
N HIS A 100 18.56 -4.91 35.31
CA HIS A 100 19.58 -5.31 34.35
C HIS A 100 19.71 -4.28 33.22
N ILE A 101 20.95 -4.01 32.83
CA ILE A 101 21.31 -3.13 31.71
C ILE A 101 22.27 -3.94 30.86
N ASP A 102 21.80 -4.32 29.68
CA ASP A 102 22.55 -4.99 28.63
C ASP A 102 22.84 -3.93 27.58
N ALA A 103 23.78 -3.06 27.89
CA ALA A 103 24.23 -1.95 27.06
C ALA A 103 25.70 -1.57 27.40
N GLN A 104 26.36 -2.42 28.21
CA GLN A 104 27.62 -2.07 28.87
C GLN A 104 28.84 -2.35 27.99
N ASP A 105 28.60 -3.09 26.92
CA ASP A 105 29.51 -3.69 25.97
C ASP A 105 29.03 -3.49 24.53
N ASP A 106 28.19 -2.46 24.32
CA ASP A 106 27.80 -2.03 22.99
C ASP A 106 29.02 -1.67 22.14
N LEU A 107 28.89 -1.95 20.85
CA LEU A 107 29.82 -1.58 19.81
C LEU A 107 29.09 -0.68 18.81
N SER A 108 29.84 0.16 18.12
CA SER A 108 29.31 1.05 17.08
C SER A 108 30.26 1.14 15.91
N TYR A 109 29.72 1.40 14.73
CA TYR A 109 30.50 1.64 13.53
C TYR A 109 29.77 2.59 12.58
N PHE A 110 30.47 3.06 11.55
CA PHE A 110 29.89 3.85 10.48
C PHE A 110 30.44 3.42 9.12
N ASP A 111 29.56 3.42 8.12
CA ASP A 111 29.89 3.24 6.72
C ASP A 111 29.45 4.51 5.98
N MET A 112 30.41 5.28 5.48
CA MET A 112 30.13 6.52 4.76
C MET A 112 29.48 6.25 3.41
N GLU A 113 29.75 5.11 2.80
CA GLU A 113 29.27 4.81 1.44
C GLU A 113 27.82 4.34 1.47
N GLU A 114 27.43 3.61 2.51
CA GLU A 114 26.03 3.28 2.77
C GLU A 114 25.31 4.39 3.56
N ASN A 115 25.99 5.52 3.81
CA ASN A 115 25.50 6.66 4.59
C ASN A 115 24.85 6.23 5.93
N MET A 116 25.45 5.25 6.61
CA MET A 116 24.84 4.55 7.74
C MET A 116 25.80 4.45 8.93
N CYS A 117 25.32 4.83 10.11
CA CYS A 117 25.94 4.47 11.38
C CYS A 117 25.18 3.29 12.00
N TYR A 118 25.81 2.43 12.77
CA TYR A 118 25.11 1.30 13.39
C TYR A 118 25.71 0.89 14.72
N SER A 119 24.89 0.28 15.57
CA SER A 119 25.29 -0.27 16.87
C SER A 119 24.77 -1.68 17.07
N TRP A 120 25.51 -2.47 17.86
CA TRP A 120 25.15 -3.84 18.22
C TRP A 120 25.78 -4.23 19.56
N ASP A 121 25.34 -5.35 20.11
CA ASP A 121 25.86 -5.90 21.37
C ASP A 121 27.06 -6.85 21.13
N ALA A 122 28.09 -6.78 21.96
CA ALA A 122 29.29 -7.59 21.78
C ALA A 122 29.03 -9.09 22.05
N PRO A 123 29.70 -10.01 21.34
CA PRO A 123 29.52 -11.44 21.59
C PRO A 123 29.94 -11.88 23.02
N PRO A 124 29.15 -12.74 23.70
CA PRO A 124 27.90 -13.34 23.23
C PRO A 124 26.71 -12.38 23.38
N ALA A 125 26.10 -12.01 22.25
CA ALA A 125 25.07 -10.99 22.18
C ALA A 125 23.72 -11.49 22.74
N TYR A 126 23.55 -11.44 24.07
CA TYR A 126 22.41 -12.02 24.77
C TYR A 126 21.90 -11.07 25.85
N SER A 127 20.62 -10.71 25.72
CA SER A 127 19.90 -9.96 26.73
C SER A 127 18.94 -10.84 27.52
N PRO A 128 18.86 -10.70 28.85
CA PRO A 128 17.76 -11.28 29.63
C PRO A 128 16.45 -10.49 29.48
N CYS A 129 16.44 -9.40 28.72
CA CYS A 129 15.26 -8.55 28.54
C CYS A 129 14.28 -9.06 27.48
N PHE A 130 14.72 -9.97 26.62
CA PHE A 130 13.90 -10.56 25.58
C PHE A 130 14.42 -11.94 25.18
N ASP A 131 13.60 -12.70 24.46
CA ASP A 131 13.96 -14.02 23.96
C ASP A 131 14.66 -13.90 22.59
N GLY A 132 15.97 -14.17 22.54
CA GLY A 132 16.75 -14.18 21.30
C GLY A 132 18.12 -13.52 21.45
N PRO A 133 18.97 -13.60 20.42
CA PRO A 133 20.18 -12.78 20.36
C PRO A 133 19.82 -11.30 20.19
N VAL A 134 20.68 -10.41 20.67
CA VAL A 134 20.57 -8.98 20.37
C VAL A 134 20.94 -8.75 18.91
N GLY A 135 20.11 -8.02 18.18
CA GLY A 135 20.35 -7.66 16.77
C GLY A 135 21.19 -6.41 16.58
N TYR A 136 21.22 -5.94 15.34
CA TYR A 136 21.86 -4.71 14.89
C TYR A 136 20.79 -3.64 14.64
N VAL A 137 21.14 -2.40 14.93
CA VAL A 137 20.37 -1.23 14.52
C VAL A 137 21.24 -0.27 13.71
N GLY A 138 20.82 -0.01 12.48
CA GLY A 138 21.37 1.00 11.59
C GLY A 138 20.57 2.29 11.66
N TYR A 139 21.29 3.39 11.56
CA TYR A 139 20.82 4.77 11.47
C TYR A 139 21.35 5.30 10.14
N ALA A 140 20.55 5.13 9.09
CA ALA A 140 20.94 5.40 7.72
C ALA A 140 20.31 6.71 7.23
N TYR A 141 21.10 7.58 6.61
CA TYR A 141 20.53 8.58 5.73
C TYR A 141 20.02 7.85 4.49
N LEU A 142 18.74 8.05 4.20
CA LEU A 142 18.13 7.74 2.91
C LEU A 142 18.18 8.98 2.01
N GLU A 143 18.12 10.15 2.65
CA GLU A 143 18.41 11.47 2.05
C GLU A 143 19.19 12.31 3.07
N SER A 144 20.24 12.96 2.59
CA SER A 144 20.98 13.98 3.33
C SER A 144 20.81 15.36 2.67
N PRO A 145 21.22 16.47 3.29
CA PRO A 145 21.23 17.78 2.65
C PRO A 145 21.92 17.78 1.30
N GLY A 146 21.35 18.54 0.36
CA GLY A 146 22.03 18.91 -0.87
C GLY A 146 23.07 20.00 -0.66
N ASN A 147 24.15 20.03 -1.46
CA ASN A 147 25.05 21.18 -1.53
C ASN A 147 25.35 21.63 -2.96
N PRO A 148 24.43 22.37 -3.60
CA PRO A 148 24.59 22.79 -5.00
C PRO A 148 25.59 23.95 -5.19
N TYR A 149 26.56 24.10 -4.29
CA TYR A 149 27.40 25.29 -4.23
C TYR A 149 28.89 25.01 -4.17
N ASP A 150 29.36 23.78 -3.94
CA ASP A 150 30.78 23.52 -3.64
C ASP A 150 31.61 23.05 -4.84
N GLY A 151 30.98 22.72 -5.96
CA GLY A 151 31.66 22.23 -7.17
C GLY A 151 32.01 20.75 -7.11
N ILE A 152 31.51 20.00 -6.13
CA ILE A 152 31.86 18.60 -5.85
C ILE A 152 30.62 17.73 -6.11
N ASP A 153 30.86 16.53 -6.64
CA ASP A 153 29.87 15.46 -6.75
C ASP A 153 29.88 14.69 -5.42
N ASN A 154 29.01 15.08 -4.48
CA ASN A 154 29.12 14.69 -3.08
C ASN A 154 28.59 13.27 -2.81
N ASP A 155 27.56 12.84 -3.52
CA ASP A 155 27.03 11.47 -3.43
C ASP A 155 27.62 10.50 -4.47
N GLY A 156 28.37 11.02 -5.45
CA GLY A 156 29.16 10.23 -6.38
C GLY A 156 28.36 9.71 -7.57
N ASP A 157 27.25 10.35 -7.91
CA ASP A 157 26.30 9.89 -8.91
C ASP A 157 26.45 10.54 -10.29
N TYR A 158 27.50 11.34 -10.51
CA TYR A 158 27.85 12.01 -11.77
C TYR A 158 27.66 11.19 -13.06
N TYR A 159 27.72 9.86 -12.96
CA TYR A 159 27.65 8.92 -14.07
C TYR A 159 26.23 8.74 -14.63
N LYS A 160 25.19 9.20 -13.93
CA LYS A 160 23.82 9.27 -14.48
C LYS A 160 23.76 10.26 -15.65
N HIS A 161 24.54 11.34 -15.59
CA HIS A 161 24.73 12.24 -16.71
C HIS A 161 25.91 11.83 -17.62
N PRO A 162 25.80 11.96 -18.96
CA PRO A 162 26.82 11.47 -19.90
C PRO A 162 28.13 12.26 -19.93
N ALA A 163 28.16 13.49 -19.40
CA ALA A 163 29.36 14.33 -19.41
C ALA A 163 30.40 13.84 -18.38
N PRO A 164 31.68 13.68 -18.75
CA PRO A 164 32.70 13.22 -17.80
C PRO A 164 33.15 14.34 -16.86
N ALA A 165 33.53 13.96 -15.64
CA ALA A 165 34.17 14.86 -14.66
C ALA A 165 35.54 14.35 -14.19
N PRO A 166 36.49 15.23 -13.83
CA PRO A 166 37.73 14.83 -13.18
C PRO A 166 37.46 14.24 -11.79
N GLN A 167 38.45 13.52 -11.26
CA GLN A 167 38.36 12.84 -9.98
C GLN A 167 39.51 13.31 -9.08
N PHE A 168 39.25 13.47 -7.78
CA PHE A 168 40.29 13.88 -6.83
C PHE A 168 41.48 12.91 -6.80
N THR A 169 42.63 13.50 -6.60
CA THR A 169 43.94 12.89 -6.38
C THR A 169 44.56 13.47 -5.11
N GLU A 170 45.61 12.83 -4.58
CA GLU A 170 46.35 13.38 -3.43
C GLU A 170 46.99 14.74 -3.74
N GLU A 171 47.24 15.07 -5.02
CA GLU A 171 47.87 16.33 -5.40
C GLU A 171 46.94 17.53 -5.29
N ASP A 172 45.63 17.33 -5.43
CA ASP A 172 44.63 18.41 -5.44
C ASP A 172 44.53 19.11 -4.06
N PHE A 173 44.87 18.43 -2.96
CA PHE A 173 44.80 19.00 -1.59
C PHE A 173 46.11 19.67 -1.13
N ASN A 174 47.08 19.84 -2.03
CA ASN A 174 48.37 20.43 -1.71
C ASN A 174 48.34 21.96 -1.80
N PRO A 175 49.11 22.68 -0.95
CA PRO A 175 49.19 24.12 -1.05
C PRO A 175 49.69 24.61 -2.42
N VAL A 176 49.00 25.59 -2.99
CA VAL A 176 49.31 26.21 -4.28
C VAL A 176 50.02 27.56 -4.07
N THR A 177 50.90 27.94 -5.00
CA THR A 177 51.50 29.29 -5.07
C THR A 177 51.28 29.87 -6.45
N PHE A 178 50.92 31.14 -6.53
CA PHE A 178 50.61 31.80 -7.79
C PHE A 178 51.71 32.75 -8.29
N ASP A 179 51.95 32.69 -9.61
CA ASP A 179 52.79 33.58 -10.39
C ASP A 179 51.96 34.40 -11.41
N ILE A 180 52.58 35.43 -12.00
CA ILE A 180 51.93 36.22 -13.06
C ILE A 180 51.70 35.34 -14.28
N GLY A 181 50.45 35.27 -14.74
CA GLY A 181 50.01 34.43 -15.86
C GLY A 181 49.21 33.20 -15.43
N ASP A 182 49.21 32.84 -14.14
CA ASP A 182 48.38 31.76 -13.63
C ASP A 182 46.90 32.17 -13.61
N GLN A 183 46.02 31.18 -13.63
CA GLN A 183 44.58 31.35 -13.53
C GLN A 183 44.11 31.02 -12.11
N ILE A 184 43.12 31.77 -11.67
CA ILE A 184 42.39 31.58 -10.41
C ILE A 184 40.90 31.62 -10.70
N VAL A 185 40.11 31.03 -9.82
CA VAL A 185 38.65 31.10 -9.88
C VAL A 185 38.16 32.06 -8.79
N LEU A 186 37.23 32.93 -9.16
CA LEU A 186 36.51 33.80 -8.24
C LEU A 186 35.06 33.33 -8.19
N ILE A 187 34.47 33.34 -7.00
CA ILE A 187 33.08 32.92 -6.79
C ILE A 187 32.26 34.16 -6.43
N ASP A 188 31.11 34.37 -7.07
CA ASP A 188 30.19 35.44 -6.67
C ASP A 188 29.56 35.17 -5.29
N GLY A 189 29.43 36.20 -4.46
CA GLY A 189 28.98 36.04 -3.07
C GLY A 189 27.48 35.84 -2.88
N GLU A 190 26.67 36.12 -3.89
CA GLU A 190 25.21 35.96 -3.84
C GLU A 190 24.74 34.80 -4.71
N THR A 191 25.33 34.63 -5.90
CA THR A 191 24.90 33.65 -6.92
C THR A 191 25.78 32.40 -6.99
N TYR A 192 26.95 32.38 -6.36
CA TYR A 192 27.96 31.32 -6.50
C TYR A 192 28.43 31.07 -7.94
N GLU A 193 28.19 31.98 -8.89
CA GLU A 193 28.75 31.85 -10.23
C GLU A 193 30.28 31.94 -10.19
N ARG A 194 30.97 31.10 -10.98
CA ARG A 194 32.43 31.06 -11.07
C ARG A 194 32.95 31.92 -12.23
N GLU A 195 33.97 32.74 -11.97
CA GLU A 195 34.71 33.51 -12.97
C GLU A 195 36.19 33.14 -12.95
N VAL A 196 36.72 32.67 -14.09
CA VAL A 196 38.16 32.40 -14.24
C VAL A 196 38.89 33.68 -14.59
N VAL A 197 39.84 34.08 -13.75
CA VAL A 197 40.64 35.29 -13.90
C VAL A 197 42.12 34.96 -14.04
N THR A 198 42.81 35.63 -14.96
CA THR A 198 44.28 35.53 -15.09
C THR A 198 44.96 36.58 -14.24
N ILE A 199 45.97 36.17 -13.47
CA ILE A 199 46.78 37.08 -12.66
C ILE A 199 47.69 37.92 -13.57
N ASP A 200 47.40 39.22 -13.65
CA ASP A 200 48.15 40.17 -14.51
C ASP A 200 49.25 40.95 -13.76
N GLN A 201 49.20 40.95 -12.42
CA GLN A 201 50.17 41.60 -11.54
C GLN A 201 50.19 40.93 -10.16
N LEU A 202 51.30 41.08 -9.42
CA LEU A 202 51.36 40.69 -8.01
C LEU A 202 51.98 41.83 -7.17
N PRO A 203 51.38 42.21 -6.02
CA PRO A 203 50.14 41.67 -5.47
C PRO A 203 48.89 42.07 -6.28
N MET A 204 47.89 41.19 -6.33
CA MET A 204 46.58 41.42 -6.94
C MET A 204 45.53 41.41 -5.84
N THR A 205 44.58 42.36 -5.86
CA THR A 205 43.44 42.36 -4.96
C THR A 205 42.19 41.99 -5.75
N VAL A 206 41.49 40.96 -5.27
CA VAL A 206 40.27 40.42 -5.88
C VAL A 206 39.15 40.40 -4.85
N VAL A 207 37.91 40.28 -5.32
CA VAL A 207 36.74 39.99 -4.49
C VAL A 207 36.24 38.61 -4.87
N THR A 208 36.18 37.69 -3.91
CA THR A 208 35.61 36.34 -4.08
C THR A 208 34.74 36.03 -2.85
N GLN A 209 33.58 35.41 -3.06
CA GLN A 209 32.54 35.17 -2.06
C GLN A 209 32.20 36.41 -1.21
N GLY A 210 32.19 37.58 -1.85
CA GLY A 210 31.96 38.88 -1.19
C GLY A 210 33.11 39.38 -0.29
N ARG A 211 34.27 38.73 -0.31
CA ARG A 211 35.44 39.04 0.53
C ARG A 211 36.57 39.63 -0.31
N GLU A 212 37.15 40.73 0.16
CA GLU A 212 38.35 41.32 -0.45
C GLU A 212 39.60 40.54 0.00
N VAL A 213 40.30 39.90 -0.95
CA VAL A 213 41.51 39.11 -0.70
C VAL A 213 42.67 39.65 -1.53
N THR A 214 43.89 39.66 -0.97
CA THR A 214 45.10 40.09 -1.68
C THR A 214 46.04 38.92 -1.92
N ILE A 215 46.17 38.53 -3.18
CA ILE A 215 47.06 37.47 -3.66
C ILE A 215 48.49 38.02 -3.77
N ARG A 216 49.48 37.27 -3.26
CA ARG A 216 50.87 37.72 -3.15
C ARG A 216 51.84 36.66 -3.66
N ALA A 217 52.85 37.10 -4.41
CA ALA A 217 53.92 36.24 -4.87
C ALA A 217 54.64 35.53 -3.72
N GLY A 218 54.83 34.22 -3.83
CA GLY A 218 55.54 33.38 -2.86
C GLY A 218 54.78 33.08 -1.57
N VAL A 219 53.49 33.43 -1.48
CA VAL A 219 52.58 32.95 -0.44
C VAL A 219 51.91 31.67 -0.92
N SER A 220 51.88 30.65 -0.07
CA SER A 220 51.11 29.43 -0.32
C SER A 220 49.69 29.60 0.16
N TYR A 221 48.74 29.25 -0.69
CA TYR A 221 47.31 29.16 -0.42
C TYR A 221 46.97 27.69 -0.30
N LYS A 222 46.08 27.36 0.64
CA LYS A 222 45.66 25.99 0.90
C LYS A 222 44.27 26.06 1.51
N GLU A 223 43.42 25.16 1.09
CA GLU A 223 42.10 24.99 1.67
C GLU A 223 42.09 24.87 3.20
N VAL A 224 41.13 25.57 3.82
CA VAL A 224 40.84 25.51 5.26
C VAL A 224 39.46 24.92 5.48
N THR A 225 39.44 23.59 5.44
CA THR A 225 38.23 22.77 5.51
C THR A 225 37.19 23.21 6.55
N GLY A 226 35.94 23.21 6.11
CA GLY A 226 34.76 23.44 6.93
C GLY A 226 34.59 24.91 7.31
N ASN A 227 35.07 25.86 6.51
CA ASN A 227 34.85 27.30 6.70
C ASN A 227 33.90 27.91 5.64
N LEU A 228 33.48 27.12 4.65
CA LEU A 228 32.64 27.44 3.50
C LEU A 228 33.22 28.51 2.58
N ILE A 229 34.55 28.50 2.43
CA ILE A 229 35.31 29.43 1.61
C ILE A 229 36.23 28.64 0.68
N ASP A 230 36.37 29.10 -0.56
CA ASP A 230 37.45 28.71 -1.46
C ASP A 230 38.73 29.47 -1.05
N ASP A 231 39.63 28.82 -0.32
CA ASP A 231 40.84 29.46 0.21
C ASP A 231 42.07 29.36 -0.71
N ASP A 232 42.05 28.47 -1.71
CA ASP A 232 43.15 28.29 -2.67
C ASP A 232 42.84 28.62 -4.13
N PHE A 233 41.64 29.13 -4.39
CA PHE A 233 41.17 29.75 -5.64
C PHE A 233 41.06 28.79 -6.82
N ASP A 234 40.73 27.53 -6.57
CA ASP A 234 40.47 26.53 -7.62
C ASP A 234 38.98 26.45 -8.01
N GLY A 235 38.11 27.13 -7.26
CA GLY A 235 36.67 27.23 -7.50
C GLY A 235 35.83 26.21 -6.75
N LEU A 236 36.48 25.30 -6.00
CA LEU A 236 35.86 24.36 -5.09
C LEU A 236 35.75 24.98 -3.70
N ILE A 237 34.81 24.51 -2.90
CA ILE A 237 34.61 25.01 -1.53
C ILE A 237 34.75 23.85 -0.55
N ASP A 238 35.55 24.05 0.50
CA ASP A 238 35.69 23.14 1.64
C ASP A 238 36.16 21.71 1.28
N GLU A 239 36.90 21.52 0.19
CA GLU A 239 37.34 20.18 -0.21
C GLU A 239 38.23 19.52 0.85
N ASN A 240 37.84 18.30 1.24
CA ASN A 240 38.38 17.65 2.41
C ASN A 240 39.16 16.39 2.05
N TYR A 241 40.48 16.43 2.24
CA TYR A 241 41.35 15.29 1.96
C TYR A 241 40.89 13.96 2.60
N ASN A 242 40.33 14.01 3.82
CA ASN A 242 39.87 12.82 4.51
C ASN A 242 38.55 12.29 3.92
N ALA A 243 37.56 13.17 3.73
CA ALA A 243 36.22 12.78 3.29
C ALA A 243 36.17 12.50 1.77
N HIS A 244 36.76 13.35 0.93
CA HIS A 244 36.60 13.28 -0.52
C HIS A 244 37.63 12.35 -1.19
N TYR A 245 38.71 11.98 -0.49
CA TYR A 245 39.77 11.14 -1.02
C TYR A 245 40.18 9.97 -0.12
N LEU A 246 40.80 10.23 1.05
CA LEU A 246 41.54 9.21 1.80
C LEU A 246 40.64 8.07 2.29
N TYR A 247 39.54 8.38 2.97
CA TYR A 247 38.71 7.35 3.59
C TYR A 247 37.84 6.59 2.59
N ARG A 248 37.60 7.13 1.39
CA ARG A 248 36.98 6.39 0.28
C ARG A 248 37.89 5.28 -0.24
N ILE A 249 39.17 5.58 -0.46
CA ILE A 249 40.14 4.59 -0.98
C ILE A 249 40.77 3.69 0.10
N LYS A 250 40.70 4.11 1.37
CA LYS A 250 41.24 3.41 2.53
C LYS A 250 40.23 3.52 3.68
N PRO A 251 39.14 2.75 3.65
CA PRO A 251 38.15 2.76 4.72
C PRO A 251 38.79 2.35 6.05
N LEU A 252 38.22 2.83 7.16
CA LEU A 252 38.77 2.61 8.50
C LEU A 252 38.70 1.15 8.96
N ARG A 253 37.88 0.32 8.31
CA ARG A 253 37.75 -1.13 8.55
C ARG A 253 38.07 -1.89 7.27
N ALA A 254 38.91 -2.91 7.39
CA ALA A 254 39.45 -3.65 6.24
C ALA A 254 38.39 -4.48 5.48
N GLU A 255 37.26 -4.77 6.13
CA GLU A 255 36.13 -5.47 5.51
C GLU A 255 35.23 -4.58 4.65
N VAL A 256 35.32 -3.25 4.78
CA VAL A 256 34.57 -2.29 3.95
C VAL A 256 35.25 -2.18 2.59
N THR A 257 34.46 -2.16 1.51
CA THR A 257 34.99 -2.12 0.14
C THR A 257 35.43 -0.69 -0.21
N PRO A 258 36.69 -0.46 -0.60
CA PRO A 258 37.14 0.86 -1.04
C PRO A 258 36.39 1.35 -2.28
N LYS A 259 36.16 2.65 -2.35
CA LYS A 259 35.47 3.35 -3.44
C LYS A 259 36.39 4.40 -4.08
N PRO A 260 36.10 4.82 -5.33
CA PRO A 260 36.85 5.90 -5.95
C PRO A 260 36.66 7.20 -5.15
N PRO A 261 37.69 8.08 -5.12
CA PRO A 261 37.53 9.48 -4.70
C PRO A 261 36.39 10.18 -5.45
N LEU A 262 35.84 11.22 -4.83
CA LEU A 262 34.78 12.02 -5.43
C LEU A 262 35.26 12.76 -6.69
N ARG A 263 34.28 13.23 -7.47
CA ARG A 263 34.50 14.04 -8.66
C ARG A 263 34.15 15.49 -8.40
N TYR A 264 34.60 16.36 -9.30
CA TYR A 264 34.44 17.79 -9.13
C TYR A 264 34.42 18.54 -10.46
N LYS A 265 33.98 19.79 -10.46
CA LYS A 265 34.06 20.70 -11.61
C LYS A 265 35.43 21.38 -11.66
N ASN A 266 36.19 21.15 -12.73
CA ASN A 266 37.42 21.90 -12.96
C ASN A 266 37.11 23.15 -13.78
N PHE A 267 36.88 24.27 -13.11
CA PHE A 267 36.51 25.54 -13.76
C PHE A 267 37.62 26.12 -14.65
N ILE A 268 38.89 25.78 -14.39
CA ILE A 268 40.02 26.26 -15.19
C ILE A 268 40.09 25.54 -16.54
N THR A 269 39.92 24.21 -16.56
CA THR A 269 39.97 23.40 -17.79
C THR A 269 38.61 23.31 -18.50
N GLY A 270 37.52 23.47 -17.74
CA GLY A 270 36.13 23.28 -18.17
C GLY A 270 35.65 21.83 -18.09
N GLU A 271 36.48 20.88 -17.63
CA GLU A 271 36.04 19.48 -17.46
C GLU A 271 35.07 19.34 -16.29
N GLY A 272 33.97 18.61 -16.49
CA GLY A 272 32.91 18.41 -15.49
C GLY A 272 31.89 19.54 -15.36
N VAL A 273 32.17 20.75 -15.90
CA VAL A 273 31.27 21.92 -15.78
C VAL A 273 29.95 21.73 -16.51
N ASP A 274 29.91 20.88 -17.54
CA ASP A 274 28.71 20.51 -18.29
C ASP A 274 28.03 19.24 -17.76
N ASN A 275 28.50 18.67 -16.65
CA ASN A 275 27.80 17.61 -15.94
C ASN A 275 26.81 18.24 -14.96
N LEU A 276 25.52 17.95 -15.17
CA LEU A 276 24.41 18.49 -14.38
C LEU A 276 24.20 17.74 -13.07
N MET A 277 24.72 16.52 -12.93
CA MET A 277 24.78 15.72 -11.69
C MET A 277 26.04 16.05 -10.88
N ILE A 278 26.42 17.33 -10.90
CA ILE A 278 27.38 17.88 -9.96
C ILE A 278 26.79 19.22 -9.55
N ASP A 279 26.65 19.45 -8.24
CA ASP A 279 25.89 20.58 -7.68
C ASP A 279 24.39 20.61 -8.10
N GLU A 280 23.76 19.46 -8.37
CA GLU A 280 22.34 19.38 -8.69
C GLU A 280 21.44 19.80 -7.53
N THR A 281 20.28 20.35 -7.88
CA THR A 281 19.29 20.86 -6.93
C THR A 281 17.90 20.51 -7.37
N ARG A 282 17.00 20.36 -6.40
CA ARG A 282 15.62 19.93 -6.57
C ARG A 282 14.64 21.10 -6.75
N ASP A 283 15.12 22.21 -7.27
CA ASP A 283 14.33 23.44 -7.41
C ASP A 283 14.73 24.34 -8.60
N ASP A 284 15.40 23.79 -9.61
CA ASP A 284 15.85 24.56 -10.79
C ASP A 284 15.02 24.29 -12.06
N GLY A 285 14.14 23.29 -12.05
CA GLY A 285 13.26 22.94 -13.17
C GLY A 285 13.97 22.20 -14.29
N ILE A 286 15.12 21.58 -14.00
CA ILE A 286 15.91 20.80 -14.92
C ILE A 286 15.78 19.32 -14.53
N ASP A 287 15.64 18.48 -15.55
CA ASP A 287 15.83 17.03 -15.44
C ASP A 287 17.34 16.75 -15.58
N ASN A 288 18.04 16.68 -14.45
CA ASN A 288 19.51 16.67 -14.36
C ASN A 288 20.09 15.36 -14.87
N ASP A 289 19.39 14.26 -14.63
CA ASP A 289 19.84 12.90 -14.90
C ASP A 289 19.29 12.34 -16.24
N GLY A 290 18.20 12.94 -16.74
CA GLY A 290 17.60 12.67 -18.03
C GLY A 290 16.57 11.54 -18.03
N ASP A 291 16.01 11.18 -16.88
CA ASP A 291 15.11 10.03 -16.73
C ASP A 291 13.60 10.37 -16.81
N TRP A 292 13.23 11.65 -16.84
CA TRP A 292 11.85 12.10 -17.09
C TRP A 292 11.35 11.66 -18.47
N ASP A 293 10.29 10.85 -18.51
CA ASP A 293 9.68 10.36 -19.74
C ASP A 293 8.35 11.08 -20.05
N PRO A 294 8.24 11.86 -21.15
CA PRO A 294 7.00 12.54 -21.53
C PRO A 294 5.83 11.59 -21.81
N ALA A 295 6.05 10.28 -21.95
CA ALA A 295 4.98 9.31 -22.12
C ALA A 295 4.32 8.87 -20.80
N THR A 296 5.03 8.94 -19.68
CA THR A 296 4.57 8.43 -18.38
C THR A 296 4.50 9.49 -17.29
N ASP A 297 5.34 10.52 -17.37
CA ASP A 297 5.58 11.46 -16.28
C ASP A 297 4.93 12.83 -16.54
N ASP A 298 4.47 13.08 -17.77
CA ASP A 298 3.72 14.28 -18.21
C ASP A 298 2.26 14.24 -17.69
N VAL A 299 2.12 14.30 -16.36
CA VAL A 299 0.88 14.14 -15.60
C VAL A 299 0.44 15.44 -14.90
N GLY A 300 1.15 16.55 -15.13
CA GLY A 300 0.86 17.86 -14.57
C GLY A 300 1.29 18.07 -13.11
N ALA A 301 1.22 19.33 -12.67
CA ALA A 301 1.78 19.83 -11.41
C ALA A 301 1.20 19.21 -10.13
N ASP A 302 0.04 18.57 -10.19
CA ASP A 302 -0.55 17.84 -9.07
C ASP A 302 -0.06 16.40 -8.94
N GLY A 303 0.71 15.94 -9.94
CA GLY A 303 1.35 14.64 -10.03
C GLY A 303 0.37 13.53 -10.37
N LYS A 304 -0.79 13.83 -10.96
CA LYS A 304 -1.84 12.87 -11.23
C LYS A 304 -2.36 12.95 -12.67
N PRO A 305 -2.35 11.82 -13.40
CA PRO A 305 -2.86 11.81 -14.76
C PRO A 305 -4.37 12.07 -14.77
N GLY A 306 -4.84 12.76 -15.82
CA GLY A 306 -6.25 12.97 -16.14
C GLY A 306 -6.93 14.12 -15.39
N THR A 307 -6.20 14.94 -14.64
CA THR A 307 -6.76 16.05 -13.83
C THR A 307 -6.90 17.36 -14.62
N ARG A 308 -6.23 17.45 -15.77
CA ARG A 308 -6.09 18.59 -16.69
C ARG A 308 -5.59 19.85 -16.00
N ASP A 309 -4.66 19.68 -15.08
CA ASP A 309 -4.03 20.79 -14.38
C ASP A 309 -2.88 21.38 -15.21
N GLU A 310 -2.08 22.26 -14.59
CA GLU A 310 -0.99 22.97 -15.29
C GLU A 310 0.17 22.00 -15.55
N GLY A 311 0.64 21.91 -16.80
CA GLY A 311 1.71 21.01 -17.22
C GLY A 311 1.22 19.80 -18.01
N GLU A 312 0.06 19.24 -17.67
CA GLU A 312 -0.35 17.93 -18.20
C GLU A 312 -0.49 17.89 -19.75
N GLY A 313 0.21 16.94 -20.35
CA GLY A 313 0.19 16.62 -21.77
C GLY A 313 0.90 17.64 -22.66
N ASP A 314 1.75 18.50 -22.09
CA ASP A 314 2.45 19.56 -22.82
C ASP A 314 3.83 19.14 -23.37
N GLY A 315 4.31 17.96 -22.94
CA GLY A 315 5.57 17.35 -23.34
C GLY A 315 6.81 18.03 -22.78
N LEU A 316 6.67 18.82 -21.71
CA LEU A 316 7.75 19.48 -20.99
C LEU A 316 7.67 19.13 -19.49
N PRO A 317 8.82 18.93 -18.81
CA PRO A 317 8.82 18.72 -17.37
C PRO A 317 8.18 19.91 -16.64
N THR A 318 7.20 19.62 -15.77
CA THR A 318 6.48 20.60 -14.95
C THR A 318 6.64 20.29 -13.46
N PRO A 319 7.00 21.29 -12.62
CA PRO A 319 7.18 21.06 -11.18
C PRO A 319 5.98 20.40 -10.51
N GLY A 320 6.20 19.23 -9.91
CA GLY A 320 5.17 18.39 -9.29
C GLY A 320 4.92 17.05 -10.01
N GLU A 321 5.44 16.91 -11.23
CA GLU A 321 5.47 15.65 -11.98
C GLU A 321 6.50 14.65 -11.43
N PRO A 322 6.29 13.33 -11.59
CA PRO A 322 7.30 12.31 -11.28
C PRO A 322 8.64 12.61 -11.95
N ASN A 323 9.76 12.18 -11.35
CA ASN A 323 11.09 12.29 -11.95
C ASN A 323 11.45 13.73 -12.37
N LEU A 324 11.08 14.71 -11.54
CA LEU A 324 11.56 16.09 -11.64
C LEU A 324 11.66 16.77 -10.26
N ASP A 325 12.73 17.49 -10.01
CA ASP A 325 12.98 18.38 -8.88
C ASP A 325 12.50 17.82 -7.52
N ALA A 326 11.45 18.40 -6.95
CA ALA A 326 10.94 18.08 -5.62
C ALA A 326 10.28 16.69 -5.54
N THR A 327 10.06 16.05 -6.68
CA THR A 327 9.47 14.73 -6.84
C THR A 327 10.47 13.69 -7.34
N ASP A 328 11.63 14.14 -7.83
CA ASP A 328 12.79 13.27 -8.03
C ASP A 328 13.80 13.43 -6.91
N ILE A 329 14.16 12.33 -6.27
CA ILE A 329 14.94 12.37 -5.04
C ILE A 329 16.43 12.51 -5.32
N ASP A 330 16.88 11.95 -6.42
CA ASP A 330 18.29 11.85 -6.73
C ASP A 330 18.81 13.03 -7.58
N GLU A 331 17.98 14.04 -7.82
CA GLU A 331 18.38 15.36 -8.34
C GLU A 331 18.86 16.32 -7.23
N SER A 332 19.42 15.78 -6.15
CA SER A 332 20.04 16.58 -5.09
C SER A 332 21.46 16.12 -4.88
N ASP A 333 22.43 17.05 -4.89
CA ASP A 333 23.83 16.74 -4.60
C ASP A 333 24.04 16.41 -3.12
N GLN A 334 23.75 15.17 -2.75
CA GLN A 334 23.65 14.78 -1.35
C GLN A 334 25.04 14.70 -0.69
N ILE A 335 25.24 15.53 0.34
CA ILE A 335 26.52 15.63 1.07
C ILE A 335 26.92 14.31 1.76
N GLY A 336 25.93 13.52 2.17
CA GLY A 336 26.10 12.26 2.86
C GLY A 336 26.60 12.37 4.30
N LEU A 337 27.10 11.26 4.84
CA LEU A 337 27.68 11.17 6.17
C LEU A 337 29.08 11.79 6.19
N THR A 338 29.22 13.00 6.75
CA THR A 338 30.51 13.73 6.76
C THR A 338 31.26 13.69 8.08
N SER A 339 30.65 13.18 9.14
CA SER A 339 31.28 13.12 10.47
C SER A 339 30.75 11.98 11.32
N PHE A 340 31.63 11.40 12.14
CA PHE A 340 31.27 10.41 13.14
C PHE A 340 32.19 10.53 14.36
N ASN A 341 31.61 10.72 15.54
CA ASN A 341 32.34 10.83 16.81
C ASN A 341 31.74 9.89 17.87
N TYR A 342 32.54 8.95 18.37
CA TYR A 342 32.18 8.03 19.44
C TYR A 342 32.71 8.54 20.79
N PHE A 343 31.89 8.49 21.84
CA PHE A 343 32.31 8.98 23.15
C PHE A 343 31.84 8.12 24.31
N THR A 344 32.77 7.89 25.24
CA THR A 344 32.54 7.20 26.51
C THR A 344 33.00 8.09 27.69
N PRO A 345 32.32 8.04 28.85
CA PRO A 345 31.06 7.31 29.13
C PRO A 345 29.84 7.95 28.43
N PRO A 346 28.69 7.24 28.38
CA PRO A 346 27.45 7.80 27.86
C PRO A 346 27.05 9.08 28.61
N GLY A 347 26.43 10.03 27.91
CA GLY A 347 26.04 11.33 28.44
C GLY A 347 27.20 12.29 28.77
N LYS A 348 28.41 11.99 28.29
CA LYS A 348 29.58 12.90 28.38
C LYS A 348 29.38 14.18 27.57
N VAL A 349 28.69 14.10 26.44
CA VAL A 349 28.28 15.28 25.66
C VAL A 349 26.97 15.83 26.21
N ARG A 350 26.87 17.14 26.36
CA ARG A 350 25.66 17.83 26.82
C ARG A 350 25.14 18.71 25.68
N MET A 351 23.85 18.57 25.36
CA MET A 351 23.23 19.32 24.26
C MET A 351 23.20 20.84 24.47
N ASN A 352 23.37 21.31 25.71
CA ASN A 352 23.45 22.74 26.04
C ASN A 352 24.90 23.27 26.15
N ASP A 353 25.91 22.43 25.90
CA ASP A 353 27.32 22.77 26.06
C ASP A 353 28.03 22.90 24.70
N ASP A 354 27.58 23.86 23.90
CA ASP A 354 28.29 24.30 22.69
C ASP A 354 29.29 25.44 22.98
N TYR A 355 29.30 25.97 24.21
CA TYR A 355 29.85 27.29 24.54
C TYR A 355 31.25 27.29 25.17
N ASN A 356 32.00 26.18 25.12
CA ASN A 356 33.36 26.19 25.65
C ASN A 356 34.38 26.64 24.59
N TRP A 357 34.52 27.97 24.43
CA TRP A 357 35.55 28.66 23.61
C TRP A 357 37.00 28.34 24.03
N ASP A 358 37.21 27.61 25.14
CA ASP A 358 38.55 27.19 25.55
C ASP A 358 39.09 26.11 24.60
N ILE A 359 40.04 26.53 23.76
CA ILE A 359 40.82 25.69 22.83
C ILE A 359 41.49 24.47 23.49
N SER A 360 41.51 24.41 24.84
CA SER A 360 42.01 23.27 25.62
C SER A 360 40.95 22.22 26.02
N SER A 361 39.67 22.42 25.68
CA SER A 361 38.59 21.42 25.77
C SER A 361 37.71 21.45 24.51
N PRO A 362 38.04 20.67 23.45
CA PRO A 362 37.31 20.65 22.19
C PRO A 362 35.93 19.93 22.27
N GLY A 363 35.11 20.29 23.26
CA GLY A 363 34.00 19.45 23.78
C GLY A 363 32.58 19.69 23.25
N GLY A 364 32.36 20.65 22.34
CA GLY A 364 31.00 21.00 21.87
C GLY A 364 30.41 20.06 20.81
N LEU A 365 29.11 20.20 20.54
CA LEU A 365 28.39 19.51 19.47
C LEU A 365 28.93 19.91 18.09
N TRP A 366 29.17 21.20 17.88
CA TRP A 366 29.60 21.75 16.60
C TRP A 366 30.90 21.13 16.08
N ASN A 367 31.93 21.04 16.94
CA ASN A 367 33.21 20.47 16.55
C ASN A 367 33.14 18.95 16.29
N ARG A 368 32.12 18.26 16.83
CA ARG A 368 31.96 16.81 16.62
C ARG A 368 31.34 16.51 15.27
N MET A 369 30.42 17.37 14.82
CA MET A 369 29.75 17.27 13.52
C MET A 369 30.55 17.95 12.39
N GLN A 370 31.81 18.33 12.63
CA GLN A 370 32.63 18.95 11.60
C GLN A 370 32.95 17.93 10.48
N PRO A 371 32.73 18.26 9.20
CA PRO A 371 33.11 17.39 8.08
C PRO A 371 34.56 16.92 8.14
N GLY A 372 34.79 15.63 7.87
CA GLY A 372 36.09 14.98 7.95
C GLY A 372 36.53 14.59 9.36
N ASN A 373 35.72 14.87 10.39
CA ASN A 373 35.95 14.41 11.76
C ASN A 373 35.39 13.00 11.94
N TYR A 374 36.25 12.01 11.75
CA TYR A 374 35.93 10.60 11.92
C TYR A 374 36.81 9.98 13.01
N ASP A 375 36.18 9.44 14.05
CA ASP A 375 36.90 8.72 15.08
C ASP A 375 37.42 7.37 14.57
N GLU A 376 38.64 7.02 14.97
CA GLU A 376 39.13 5.64 14.87
C GLU A 376 38.45 4.81 15.96
N ILE A 377 37.52 3.95 15.56
CA ILE A 377 36.65 3.25 16.51
C ILE A 377 37.40 2.08 17.15
N SER A 378 37.41 2.06 18.48
CA SER A 378 37.85 0.89 19.23
C SER A 378 36.77 -0.19 19.18
N LEU A 379 37.13 -1.38 18.72
CA LEU A 379 36.28 -2.58 18.83
C LEU A 379 36.36 -3.24 20.22
N GLU A 380 36.87 -2.53 21.22
CA GLU A 380 36.84 -2.99 22.61
C GLU A 380 35.44 -2.68 23.18
N PRO A 381 34.68 -3.68 23.64
CA PRO A 381 33.30 -3.48 24.09
C PRO A 381 33.23 -2.50 25.27
N VAL A 382 32.43 -1.43 25.11
CA VAL A 382 32.26 -0.40 26.14
C VAL A 382 30.99 0.41 25.90
N ASP A 383 30.24 0.66 26.97
CA ASP A 383 29.14 1.63 27.00
C ASP A 383 29.58 3.02 26.49
N GLY A 384 29.02 3.44 25.37
CA GLY A 384 29.32 4.73 24.75
C GLY A 384 28.25 5.16 23.77
N ASP A 385 28.15 6.47 23.57
CA ASP A 385 27.21 7.06 22.63
C ASP A 385 27.99 7.53 21.39
N PHE A 386 27.28 7.83 20.29
CA PHE A 386 27.90 8.50 19.15
C PHE A 386 27.08 9.68 18.64
N ILE A 387 27.78 10.58 17.96
CA ILE A 387 27.19 11.67 17.17
C ILE A 387 27.66 11.48 15.74
N TYR A 388 26.75 11.60 14.81
CA TYR A 388 27.06 11.66 13.40
C TYR A 388 26.31 12.83 12.76
N GLY A 389 26.82 13.30 11.63
CA GLY A 389 26.24 14.46 10.98
C GLY A 389 26.62 14.59 9.50
N ALA A 390 25.80 15.36 8.80
CA ALA A 390 25.98 15.84 7.45
C ALA A 390 26.15 17.36 7.50
N GLY A 391 27.14 17.87 6.76
CA GLY A 391 27.47 19.30 6.72
C GLY A 391 28.95 19.58 6.50
N TYR A 392 29.34 20.85 6.40
CA TYR A 392 28.48 22.03 6.54
C TYR A 392 27.82 22.43 5.22
N PHE A 393 26.65 23.06 5.28
CA PHE A 393 25.95 23.62 4.12
C PHE A 393 25.25 24.95 4.49
N PRO A 394 24.99 25.83 3.52
CA PRO A 394 24.19 27.03 3.74
C PRO A 394 22.68 26.71 3.67
N ILE A 395 21.85 27.44 4.43
CA ILE A 395 20.38 27.43 4.30
C ILE A 395 19.90 28.86 4.01
N ARG A 396 19.51 29.11 2.77
CA ARG A 396 19.07 30.41 2.28
C ARG A 396 17.69 30.78 2.78
N LYS A 397 17.41 32.09 2.81
CA LYS A 397 16.08 32.60 3.13
C LYS A 397 15.05 32.04 2.15
N GLY A 398 14.01 31.40 2.69
CA GLY A 398 12.92 30.76 1.95
C GLY A 398 13.22 29.33 1.49
N GLN A 399 14.46 28.85 1.67
CA GLN A 399 14.85 27.50 1.26
C GLN A 399 14.25 26.45 2.21
N THR A 400 13.93 25.29 1.65
CA THR A 400 13.51 24.10 2.40
C THR A 400 14.51 22.98 2.15
N GLU A 401 15.14 22.51 3.21
CA GLU A 401 16.05 21.37 3.17
C GLU A 401 15.31 20.09 3.57
N ARG A 402 15.64 18.98 2.91
CA ARG A 402 15.02 17.67 3.17
C ARG A 402 16.04 16.70 3.73
N PHE A 403 15.57 15.85 4.64
CA PHE A 403 16.37 14.83 5.29
C PHE A 403 15.50 13.61 5.48
N SER A 404 16.01 12.44 5.13
CA SER A 404 15.32 11.17 5.34
C SER A 404 16.24 10.23 6.11
N LEU A 405 15.74 9.70 7.21
CA LEU A 405 16.44 8.77 8.09
C LEU A 405 15.69 7.44 8.14
N GLY A 406 16.40 6.36 7.81
CA GLY A 406 15.96 4.99 8.03
C GLY A 406 16.56 4.43 9.32
N LEU A 407 15.70 4.04 10.27
CA LEU A 407 16.10 3.11 11.33
C LEU A 407 15.94 1.70 10.79
N VAL A 408 17.05 1.01 10.59
CA VAL A 408 17.11 -0.27 9.88
C VAL A 408 17.51 -1.36 10.87
N TYR A 409 16.68 -2.38 11.05
CA TYR A 409 16.95 -3.45 12.00
C TYR A 409 17.40 -4.73 11.29
N GLY A 410 18.27 -5.51 11.92
CA GLY A 410 18.70 -6.83 11.39
C GLY A 410 19.13 -7.77 12.51
N ASN A 411 18.96 -9.09 12.32
CA ASN A 411 19.45 -10.08 13.28
C ASN A 411 20.98 -10.19 13.28
N ASP A 412 21.61 -9.82 12.16
CA ASP A 412 23.06 -9.72 12.00
C ASP A 412 23.44 -8.55 11.07
N GLU A 413 24.75 -8.30 10.95
CA GLU A 413 25.31 -7.22 10.11
C GLU A 413 24.85 -7.35 8.64
N ALA A 414 24.77 -8.56 8.09
CA ALA A 414 24.42 -8.77 6.69
C ALA A 414 22.93 -8.48 6.40
N GLU A 415 22.04 -8.87 7.31
CA GLU A 415 20.61 -8.55 7.19
C GLU A 415 20.36 -7.04 7.35
N MET A 416 21.08 -6.36 8.25
CA MET A 416 21.00 -4.90 8.38
C MET A 416 21.39 -4.19 7.07
N TYR A 417 22.50 -4.56 6.43
CA TYR A 417 22.89 -3.98 5.13
C TYR A 417 21.85 -4.27 4.03
N LYS A 418 21.32 -5.50 3.99
CA LYS A 418 20.23 -5.83 3.06
C LYS A 418 19.01 -4.93 3.30
N ASN A 419 18.60 -4.77 4.55
CA ASN A 419 17.45 -3.96 4.92
C ASN A 419 17.69 -2.47 4.61
N LYS A 420 18.94 -1.95 4.73
CA LYS A 420 19.28 -0.60 4.27
C LYS A 420 19.03 -0.49 2.77
N GLN A 421 19.57 -1.40 1.97
CA GLN A 421 19.43 -1.34 0.51
C GLN A 421 17.97 -1.35 0.07
N VAL A 422 17.14 -2.17 0.72
CA VAL A 422 15.68 -2.17 0.50
C VAL A 422 15.04 -0.86 0.96
N ALA A 423 15.45 -0.29 2.10
CA ALA A 423 14.97 1.02 2.56
C ALA A 423 15.29 2.14 1.57
N GLN A 424 16.50 2.13 1.00
CA GLN A 424 16.91 3.08 -0.03
C GLN A 424 16.03 2.94 -1.26
N GLN A 425 15.84 1.72 -1.77
CA GLN A 425 14.97 1.50 -2.92
C GLN A 425 13.53 1.98 -2.67
N ILE A 426 12.96 1.70 -1.49
CA ILE A 426 11.62 2.21 -1.14
C ILE A 426 11.57 3.74 -1.14
N TYR A 427 12.66 4.37 -0.68
CA TYR A 427 12.78 5.82 -0.64
C TYR A 427 12.91 6.41 -2.05
N ASP A 428 13.83 5.89 -2.87
CA ASP A 428 14.07 6.32 -4.25
C ASP A 428 12.79 6.19 -5.11
N GLU A 429 12.01 5.12 -4.90
CA GLU A 429 10.70 4.91 -5.55
C GLU A 429 9.57 5.78 -4.95
N ASN A 430 9.91 6.82 -4.18
CA ASN A 430 9.02 7.77 -3.52
C ASN A 430 7.89 7.10 -2.70
N TYR A 431 8.21 5.98 -2.05
CA TYR A 431 7.27 5.15 -1.28
C TYR A 431 6.10 4.58 -2.11
N ASN A 432 6.20 4.59 -3.44
CA ASN A 432 5.21 4.04 -4.36
C ASN A 432 5.52 2.58 -4.68
N PHE A 433 5.29 1.69 -3.71
CA PHE A 433 5.33 0.25 -3.95
C PHE A 433 3.93 -0.37 -3.82
N THR A 434 3.81 -1.63 -4.24
CA THR A 434 2.54 -2.36 -4.25
C THR A 434 1.90 -2.41 -2.86
N ARG A 435 0.59 -2.27 -2.85
CA ARG A 435 -0.21 -2.15 -1.64
C ARG A 435 -0.95 -3.46 -1.42
N PRO A 436 -0.95 -3.97 -0.17
CA PRO A 436 -1.78 -5.12 0.14
C PRO A 436 -3.26 -4.78 -0.05
N PRO A 437 -4.13 -5.79 -0.21
CA PRO A 437 -5.56 -5.59 -0.24
C PRO A 437 -6.09 -4.84 0.99
N GLU A 438 -7.24 -4.19 0.82
CA GLU A 438 -7.90 -3.45 1.89
C GLU A 438 -8.13 -4.33 3.14
N THR A 439 -8.04 -3.72 4.31
CA THR A 439 -8.13 -4.46 5.58
C THR A 439 -9.58 -4.81 5.90
N PRO A 440 -9.96 -6.11 6.00
CA PRO A 440 -11.34 -6.49 6.25
C PRO A 440 -11.80 -6.15 7.68
N THR A 441 -13.10 -6.05 7.93
CA THR A 441 -13.64 -5.86 9.28
C THR A 441 -14.05 -7.20 9.87
N VAL A 442 -13.39 -7.62 10.96
CA VAL A 442 -13.70 -8.90 11.63
C VAL A 442 -14.63 -8.71 12.83
N LYS A 443 -15.49 -9.70 13.05
CA LYS A 443 -16.29 -9.90 14.26
C LYS A 443 -16.08 -11.30 14.81
N VAL A 444 -16.35 -11.47 16.11
CA VAL A 444 -16.09 -12.73 16.81
C VAL A 444 -17.21 -13.10 17.76
N VAL A 445 -17.50 -14.39 17.82
CA VAL A 445 -18.49 -14.99 18.71
C VAL A 445 -17.83 -16.04 19.60
N PRO A 446 -17.76 -15.84 20.92
CA PRO A 446 -17.31 -16.88 21.83
C PRO A 446 -18.40 -17.94 22.05
N GLY A 447 -18.01 -19.19 22.20
CA GLY A 447 -18.88 -20.27 22.67
C GLY A 447 -18.13 -21.28 23.53
N ASP A 448 -18.83 -22.33 23.97
CA ASP A 448 -18.20 -23.41 24.75
C ASP A 448 -17.17 -24.15 23.90
N LYS A 449 -15.89 -23.99 24.23
CA LYS A 449 -14.72 -24.55 23.53
C LYS A 449 -14.71 -24.26 22.03
N ARG A 450 -15.31 -23.15 21.62
CA ARG A 450 -15.31 -22.70 20.23
C ARG A 450 -15.26 -21.18 20.13
N VAL A 451 -14.67 -20.69 19.06
CA VAL A 451 -14.73 -19.28 18.65
C VAL A 451 -15.10 -19.25 17.18
N THR A 452 -16.13 -18.50 16.81
CA THR A 452 -16.49 -18.30 15.40
C THR A 452 -16.18 -16.87 14.97
N LEU A 453 -15.46 -16.74 13.86
CA LEU A 453 -15.08 -15.48 13.23
C LEU A 453 -15.94 -15.22 12.01
N TYR A 454 -16.22 -13.94 11.75
CA TYR A 454 -16.95 -13.44 10.59
C TYR A 454 -16.26 -12.19 10.06
N TRP A 455 -16.21 -11.98 8.76
CA TRP A 455 -15.61 -10.77 8.17
C TRP A 455 -16.36 -10.31 6.91
N ASP A 456 -16.10 -9.06 6.49
CA ASP A 456 -16.65 -8.47 5.26
C ASP A 456 -15.81 -8.81 4.02
N ASP A 457 -16.31 -8.45 2.84
CA ASP A 457 -15.73 -8.70 1.52
C ASP A 457 -14.98 -7.48 0.95
N LEU A 458 -14.77 -6.43 1.74
CA LEU A 458 -14.15 -5.17 1.31
C LEU A 458 -12.81 -5.39 0.57
N ALA A 459 -12.00 -6.34 1.05
CA ALA A 459 -10.70 -6.67 0.50
C ALA A 459 -10.76 -7.23 -0.93
N GLU A 460 -11.86 -7.86 -1.34
CA GLU A 460 -11.99 -8.52 -2.65
C GLU A 460 -12.06 -7.52 -3.80
N TYR A 461 -12.37 -6.27 -3.48
CA TYR A 461 -12.52 -5.17 -4.44
C TYR A 461 -11.38 -4.14 -4.34
N SER A 462 -10.27 -4.48 -3.67
CA SER A 462 -9.12 -3.59 -3.56
C SER A 462 -8.41 -3.45 -4.90
N LEU A 463 -8.04 -2.21 -5.24
CA LEU A 463 -7.27 -1.88 -6.44
C LEU A 463 -5.83 -1.55 -6.05
N ASP A 464 -4.88 -2.34 -6.53
CA ASP A 464 -3.46 -2.02 -6.49
C ASP A 464 -3.11 -1.07 -7.67
N PRO A 465 -2.41 0.05 -7.44
CA PRO A 465 -2.06 1.00 -8.51
C PRO A 465 -1.21 0.42 -9.65
N TRP A 466 -0.43 -0.63 -9.39
CA TRP A 466 0.49 -1.27 -10.33
C TRP A 466 -0.08 -2.57 -10.91
N LEU A 467 -0.79 -3.34 -10.10
CA LEU A 467 -1.27 -4.69 -10.44
C LEU A 467 -2.76 -4.75 -10.78
N GLY A 468 -3.52 -3.69 -10.51
CA GLY A 468 -4.97 -3.68 -10.66
C GLY A 468 -5.66 -4.51 -9.58
N TYR A 469 -6.67 -5.30 -9.96
CA TYR A 469 -7.37 -6.19 -9.03
C TYR A 469 -6.63 -7.53 -8.91
N ASP A 470 -5.89 -7.71 -7.82
CA ASP A 470 -4.97 -8.83 -7.61
C ASP A 470 -5.20 -9.60 -6.28
N PHE A 471 -6.32 -9.34 -5.60
CA PHE A 471 -6.74 -10.10 -4.41
C PHE A 471 -6.71 -11.62 -4.65
N GLU A 472 -6.23 -12.37 -3.66
CA GLU A 472 -6.08 -13.83 -3.75
C GLU A 472 -6.74 -14.60 -2.61
N GLY A 473 -6.86 -14.05 -1.41
CA GLY A 473 -7.62 -14.73 -0.37
C GLY A 473 -7.47 -14.19 1.04
N TYR A 474 -7.82 -15.04 2.02
CA TYR A 474 -7.78 -14.72 3.45
C TYR A 474 -6.94 -15.70 4.27
N ARG A 475 -6.20 -15.20 5.26
CA ARG A 475 -5.52 -16.01 6.30
C ARG A 475 -6.06 -15.66 7.67
N ILE A 476 -6.25 -16.68 8.51
CA ILE A 476 -6.60 -16.49 9.91
C ILE A 476 -5.39 -16.80 10.77
N TYR A 477 -4.98 -15.83 11.57
CA TYR A 477 -3.95 -15.98 12.58
C TYR A 477 -4.56 -16.06 13.97
N ARG A 478 -3.96 -16.86 14.85
CA ARG A 478 -4.34 -16.96 16.27
C ARG A 478 -3.11 -16.93 17.15
N SER A 479 -3.10 -16.02 18.11
CA SER A 479 -2.05 -15.87 19.11
C SER A 479 -2.63 -15.89 20.52
N THR A 480 -1.75 -16.14 21.50
CA THR A 480 -2.02 -16.01 22.93
C THR A 480 -1.34 -14.80 23.57
N VAL A 481 -0.55 -14.05 22.79
CA VAL A 481 0.21 -12.87 23.21
C VAL A 481 -0.08 -11.69 22.29
N GLU A 482 0.16 -10.48 22.78
CA GLU A 482 0.20 -9.29 21.94
C GLU A 482 1.30 -9.42 20.85
N GLY A 483 1.05 -8.90 19.65
CA GLY A 483 2.03 -8.88 18.56
C GLY A 483 2.27 -10.21 17.80
N PHE A 484 1.52 -11.27 18.09
CA PHE A 484 1.58 -12.56 17.35
C PHE A 484 2.97 -13.25 17.32
N ASN A 485 3.87 -12.90 18.24
CA ASN A 485 5.25 -13.41 18.26
C ASN A 485 5.35 -14.92 18.51
N ASP A 486 4.36 -15.53 19.15
CA ASP A 486 4.28 -16.98 19.38
C ASP A 486 4.06 -17.79 18.10
N ILE A 487 3.51 -17.18 17.05
CA ILE A 487 3.30 -17.81 15.74
C ILE A 487 4.24 -17.28 14.64
N ASN A 488 5.06 -16.26 14.91
CA ASN A 488 6.14 -15.81 14.05
C ASN A 488 7.28 -16.84 14.03
N THR A 489 7.14 -17.85 13.16
CA THR A 489 7.95 -19.08 13.21
C THR A 489 8.48 -19.53 11.85
N ILE A 490 8.01 -18.92 10.75
CA ILE A 490 8.47 -19.28 9.41
C ILE A 490 9.72 -18.44 9.10
N THR A 491 10.81 -19.13 8.78
CA THR A 491 12.13 -18.51 8.56
C THR A 491 12.56 -18.54 7.10
N ASN A 492 13.33 -17.54 6.68
CA ASN A 492 13.99 -17.53 5.39
C ASN A 492 15.18 -18.49 5.31
N ALA A 493 15.91 -18.50 4.18
CA ALA A 493 17.03 -19.42 3.96
C ALA A 493 18.23 -19.19 4.91
N TYR A 494 18.29 -18.02 5.54
CA TYR A 494 19.33 -17.63 6.50
C TYR A 494 18.95 -17.93 7.96
N GLY A 495 17.69 -18.29 8.22
CA GLY A 495 17.18 -18.62 9.56
C GLY A 495 16.47 -17.45 10.26
N ASN A 496 16.27 -16.33 9.58
CA ASN A 496 15.58 -15.16 10.13
C ASN A 496 14.07 -15.34 10.00
N LYS A 497 13.33 -15.02 11.06
CA LYS A 497 11.86 -15.14 11.10
C LYS A 497 11.25 -14.06 10.22
N GLN A 498 10.41 -14.44 9.26
CA GLN A 498 9.87 -13.53 8.25
C GLN A 498 8.34 -13.60 8.13
N PHE A 499 7.74 -14.78 8.31
CA PHE A 499 6.30 -14.94 8.23
C PHE A 499 5.69 -15.61 9.47
N TYR A 500 4.43 -15.29 9.70
CA TYR A 500 3.61 -15.89 10.73
C TYR A 500 2.99 -17.18 10.19
N LYS A 501 2.90 -18.20 11.03
CA LYS A 501 2.21 -19.43 10.65
C LYS A 501 0.69 -19.23 10.75
N PRO A 502 -0.06 -19.29 9.64
CA PRO A 502 -1.51 -19.18 9.70
C PRO A 502 -2.13 -20.40 10.40
N LEU A 503 -3.27 -20.18 11.06
CA LEU A 503 -4.10 -21.25 11.62
C LEU A 503 -4.90 -21.93 10.51
N VAL A 504 -5.44 -21.14 9.58
CA VAL A 504 -6.12 -21.58 8.36
C VAL A 504 -5.93 -20.51 7.27
N GLN A 505 -6.02 -20.92 6.01
CA GLN A 505 -5.94 -20.08 4.83
C GLN A 505 -7.07 -20.46 3.87
N PHE A 506 -7.61 -19.46 3.18
CA PHE A 506 -8.65 -19.55 2.17
C PHE A 506 -8.12 -18.88 0.91
N ASP A 507 -8.26 -19.57 -0.21
CA ASP A 507 -7.67 -19.22 -1.50
C ASP A 507 -8.78 -19.03 -2.54
N LEU A 508 -8.66 -18.07 -3.44
CA LEU A 508 -9.65 -17.80 -4.47
C LEU A 508 -9.56 -18.89 -5.55
N VAL A 509 -10.69 -19.50 -5.92
CA VAL A 509 -10.72 -20.57 -6.94
C VAL A 509 -10.48 -19.99 -8.32
N ASN A 510 -9.21 -19.89 -8.71
CA ASN A 510 -8.78 -19.28 -9.97
C ASN A 510 -7.59 -20.02 -10.63
N ASN A 511 -7.14 -21.15 -10.05
CA ASN A 511 -5.96 -21.93 -10.44
C ASN A 511 -4.59 -21.28 -10.14
N ILE A 512 -4.56 -20.17 -9.41
CA ILE A 512 -3.34 -19.55 -8.90
C ILE A 512 -3.11 -20.13 -7.51
N LYS A 513 -2.19 -21.06 -7.40
CA LYS A 513 -1.99 -21.83 -6.17
C LYS A 513 -0.53 -22.20 -5.94
N GLY A 514 -0.25 -22.65 -4.73
CA GLY A 514 1.05 -23.10 -4.29
C GLY A 514 1.95 -21.94 -3.89
N ASN A 515 3.25 -22.08 -4.15
CA ASN A 515 4.21 -21.04 -3.81
C ASN A 515 4.27 -20.00 -4.93
N TYR A 516 4.30 -18.72 -4.57
CA TYR A 516 4.63 -17.63 -5.47
C TYR A 516 5.96 -17.90 -6.20
N VAL A 517 5.99 -17.58 -7.50
CA VAL A 517 7.14 -17.79 -8.37
C VAL A 517 7.66 -16.42 -8.82
N GLY A 518 8.75 -15.96 -8.22
CA GLY A 518 9.43 -14.70 -8.55
C GLY A 518 10.88 -14.69 -8.06
N ASP A 519 11.53 -13.52 -8.02
CA ASP A 519 12.88 -13.41 -7.48
C ASP A 519 12.88 -13.57 -5.95
N LEU A 520 13.29 -14.76 -5.50
CA LEU A 520 13.35 -15.08 -4.08
C LEU A 520 14.56 -14.44 -3.37
N ASN A 521 15.50 -13.80 -4.08
CA ASN A 521 16.60 -13.10 -3.40
C ASN A 521 16.07 -11.94 -2.56
N ILE A 522 15.02 -11.26 -3.05
CA ILE A 522 14.35 -10.14 -2.37
C ILE A 522 13.82 -10.59 -1.01
N SER A 523 13.21 -11.78 -0.94
CA SER A 523 12.71 -12.36 0.30
C SER A 523 13.77 -13.13 1.09
N GLY A 524 15.02 -13.25 0.64
CA GLY A 524 16.03 -14.07 1.32
C GLY A 524 15.80 -15.58 1.19
N GLY A 525 15.24 -15.99 0.06
CA GLY A 525 15.09 -17.39 -0.36
C GLY A 525 13.75 -18.04 0.04
N ILE A 526 12.81 -17.28 0.60
CA ILE A 526 11.49 -17.78 1.00
C ILE A 526 10.40 -17.37 0.02
N SER A 527 9.49 -18.27 -0.30
CA SER A 527 8.32 -17.95 -1.12
C SER A 527 7.06 -17.82 -0.26
N PHE A 528 6.17 -16.92 -0.66
CA PHE A 528 4.84 -16.77 -0.08
C PHE A 528 3.91 -17.87 -0.62
N TYR A 529 3.14 -18.52 0.26
CA TYR A 529 2.21 -19.58 -0.12
C TYR A 529 0.81 -19.02 -0.42
N LEU A 530 0.39 -19.06 -1.68
CA LEU A 530 -0.88 -18.50 -2.17
C LEU A 530 -2.09 -19.36 -1.80
N GLY A 531 -1.93 -20.66 -1.55
CA GLY A 531 -3.05 -21.55 -1.22
C GLY A 531 -3.11 -22.76 -2.13
N ASP A 532 -4.25 -23.46 -2.15
CA ASP A 532 -4.48 -24.67 -2.97
C ASP A 532 -5.86 -24.74 -3.65
N ASP A 533 -6.57 -23.61 -3.79
CA ASP A 533 -7.98 -23.49 -4.22
C ASP A 533 -8.98 -24.28 -3.34
N ASP A 534 -8.55 -24.93 -2.26
CA ASP A 534 -9.36 -25.78 -1.38
C ASP A 534 -9.41 -25.18 0.04
N ASN A 535 -10.60 -24.94 0.57
CA ASN A 535 -10.75 -24.41 1.93
C ASN A 535 -10.86 -25.48 3.02
N GLY A 536 -10.85 -26.76 2.64
CA GLY A 536 -10.92 -27.89 3.56
C GLY A 536 -12.24 -27.98 4.35
N LEU A 537 -13.26 -27.21 3.97
CA LEU A 537 -14.62 -27.29 4.53
C LEU A 537 -15.46 -28.22 3.65
N GLU A 538 -16.21 -29.14 4.27
CA GLU A 538 -17.04 -30.08 3.51
C GLU A 538 -18.12 -29.33 2.73
N GLY A 539 -18.04 -29.36 1.39
CA GLY A 539 -19.05 -28.77 0.49
C GLY A 539 -18.83 -27.30 0.16
N ASP A 540 -17.68 -26.72 0.50
CA ASP A 540 -17.31 -25.35 0.16
C ASP A 540 -15.95 -25.41 -0.57
N GLU A 541 -15.75 -24.66 -1.65
CA GLU A 541 -14.45 -24.54 -2.34
C GLU A 541 -14.13 -23.03 -2.41
N GLY A 542 -12.89 -22.65 -2.12
CA GLY A 542 -12.45 -21.25 -2.23
C GLY A 542 -12.56 -20.36 -0.99
N ILE A 543 -12.74 -19.06 -1.19
CA ILE A 543 -12.85 -18.09 -0.09
C ILE A 543 -14.16 -18.24 0.69
N THR A 544 -14.12 -17.87 1.96
CA THR A 544 -15.30 -17.88 2.85
C THR A 544 -15.29 -16.61 3.71
N HIS A 545 -16.40 -16.31 4.37
CA HIS A 545 -16.54 -15.15 5.27
C HIS A 545 -16.90 -15.53 6.71
N SER A 546 -16.86 -16.84 7.01
CA SER A 546 -16.96 -17.31 8.39
C SER A 546 -16.18 -18.59 8.63
N TRP A 547 -15.60 -18.70 9.83
CA TRP A 547 -14.83 -19.88 10.21
C TRP A 547 -14.87 -20.10 11.72
N THR A 548 -14.91 -21.36 12.15
CA THR A 548 -14.98 -21.73 13.58
C THR A 548 -13.72 -22.46 14.06
N ASP A 549 -13.03 -21.89 15.04
CA ASP A 549 -11.98 -22.57 15.80
C ASP A 549 -12.60 -23.40 16.93
N THR A 550 -12.51 -24.73 16.84
CA THR A 550 -12.94 -25.67 17.90
C THR A 550 -11.79 -26.18 18.77
N THR A 551 -10.59 -25.63 18.62
CA THR A 551 -9.37 -26.06 19.34
C THR A 551 -9.04 -25.19 20.56
N VAL A 552 -9.88 -24.20 20.85
CA VAL A 552 -9.75 -23.29 21.98
C VAL A 552 -10.19 -23.91 23.31
N GLU A 553 -9.67 -23.36 24.42
CA GLU A 553 -10.10 -23.70 25.77
C GLU A 553 -10.79 -22.52 26.45
N ASN A 554 -11.91 -22.79 27.14
CA ASN A 554 -12.65 -21.78 27.89
C ASN A 554 -11.76 -21.08 28.94
N GLY A 555 -11.96 -19.78 29.09
CA GLY A 555 -11.27 -18.94 30.06
C GLY A 555 -9.87 -18.48 29.65
N LYS A 556 -9.29 -19.03 28.57
CA LYS A 556 -8.05 -18.52 27.97
C LYS A 556 -8.33 -17.34 27.06
N MET A 557 -7.40 -16.40 26.97
CA MET A 557 -7.47 -15.27 26.04
C MET A 557 -6.79 -15.65 24.73
N TYR A 558 -7.45 -15.32 23.64
CA TYR A 558 -6.94 -15.50 22.28
C TYR A 558 -7.07 -14.18 21.52
N VAL A 559 -6.05 -13.88 20.71
CA VAL A 559 -6.04 -12.79 19.74
C VAL A 559 -6.18 -13.43 18.36
N TYR A 560 -7.19 -13.04 17.59
CA TYR A 560 -7.38 -13.47 16.21
C TYR A 560 -7.18 -12.30 15.26
N ALA A 561 -6.59 -12.57 14.10
CA ALA A 561 -6.56 -11.64 12.97
C ALA A 561 -7.03 -12.35 11.71
N VAL A 562 -7.89 -11.70 10.92
CA VAL A 562 -8.24 -12.12 9.56
C VAL A 562 -7.52 -11.19 8.60
N VAL A 563 -6.65 -11.72 7.75
CA VAL A 563 -5.78 -10.92 6.89
C VAL A 563 -6.08 -11.27 5.45
N SER A 564 -6.36 -10.27 4.63
CA SER A 564 -6.44 -10.40 3.17
C SER A 564 -5.03 -10.42 2.58
N TYR A 565 -4.84 -11.17 1.49
CA TYR A 565 -3.59 -11.20 0.73
C TYR A 565 -3.83 -11.19 -0.77
N ASP A 566 -2.88 -10.63 -1.51
CA ASP A 566 -2.87 -10.60 -2.97
C ASP A 566 -2.00 -11.73 -3.56
N ARG A 567 -1.98 -11.82 -4.89
CA ARG A 567 -1.17 -12.79 -5.64
C ARG A 567 0.17 -12.25 -6.10
N GLY A 568 0.41 -10.94 -5.95
CA GLY A 568 1.55 -10.22 -6.51
C GLY A 568 1.65 -10.28 -8.04
N GLY A 569 2.74 -9.71 -8.56
CA GLY A 569 3.02 -9.61 -9.99
C GLY A 569 4.25 -10.41 -10.41
N SER A 570 4.11 -11.74 -10.55
CA SER A 570 5.25 -12.63 -10.90
C SER A 570 6.01 -12.22 -12.17
N HIS A 571 5.30 -11.67 -13.16
CA HIS A 571 5.86 -11.17 -14.42
C HIS A 571 6.65 -9.86 -14.26
N LEU A 572 6.39 -9.11 -13.19
CA LEU A 572 7.08 -7.86 -12.82
C LEU A 572 8.08 -8.08 -11.68
N GLY A 573 8.18 -9.31 -11.14
CA GLY A 573 9.01 -9.61 -9.97
C GLY A 573 8.42 -9.09 -8.65
N ILE A 574 7.17 -8.64 -8.64
CA ILE A 574 6.51 -8.04 -7.47
C ILE A 574 5.98 -9.14 -6.56
N PRO A 575 6.48 -9.26 -5.31
CA PRO A 575 6.06 -10.31 -4.39
C PRO A 575 4.66 -10.05 -3.83
N PRO A 576 3.95 -11.10 -3.38
CA PRO A 576 2.64 -10.94 -2.75
C PRO A 576 2.70 -10.20 -1.42
N ALA A 577 1.66 -9.44 -1.09
CA ALA A 577 1.49 -8.75 0.18
C ALA A 577 0.24 -9.21 0.94
N GLU A 578 0.23 -8.96 2.25
CA GLU A 578 -0.91 -9.22 3.12
C GLU A 578 -1.19 -7.99 3.99
N CYS A 579 -2.46 -7.70 4.30
CA CYS A 579 -2.83 -6.51 5.08
C CYS A 579 -2.29 -6.59 6.52
N SER A 580 -2.18 -5.44 7.19
CA SER A 580 -1.65 -5.41 8.56
C SER A 580 -2.57 -6.09 9.59
N LYS A 581 -2.02 -6.49 10.74
CA LYS A 581 -2.71 -7.21 11.82
C LYS A 581 -2.40 -6.61 13.20
N ARG A 582 -2.70 -5.33 13.36
CA ARG A 582 -2.32 -4.53 14.55
C ARG A 582 -3.02 -5.01 15.84
N ALA A 583 -2.22 -5.33 16.86
CA ALA A 583 -2.70 -5.65 18.20
C ALA A 583 -1.78 -5.06 19.29
N VAL A 584 -2.14 -3.89 19.84
CA VAL A 584 -1.33 -3.20 20.85
C VAL A 584 -2.07 -3.13 22.19
N TYR A 585 -1.43 -3.58 23.26
CA TYR A 585 -1.97 -3.51 24.62
C TYR A 585 -1.22 -2.48 25.46
N SER A 586 -1.92 -1.43 25.92
CA SER A 586 -1.34 -0.34 26.73
C SER A 586 -1.29 -0.63 28.24
N GLY A 587 -1.43 -1.90 28.63
CA GLY A 587 -1.55 -2.31 30.04
C GLY A 587 -2.95 -2.15 30.64
N SER A 588 -3.81 -1.31 30.04
CA SER A 588 -5.19 -1.07 30.49
C SER A 588 -6.25 -1.16 29.39
N SER A 589 -5.86 -1.01 28.13
CA SER A 589 -6.76 -1.05 26.97
C SER A 589 -6.06 -1.61 25.75
N TRP A 590 -6.84 -2.17 24.83
CA TRP A 590 -6.38 -2.65 23.53
C TRP A 590 -6.64 -1.60 22.46
N ASN A 591 -5.66 -1.39 21.59
CA ASN A 591 -5.79 -0.71 20.31
C ASN A 591 -5.60 -1.78 19.22
N LEU A 592 -6.65 -2.05 18.44
CA LEU A 592 -6.74 -3.16 17.49
C LEU A 592 -7.05 -2.62 16.09
N GLY A 593 -6.51 -3.29 15.07
CA GLY A 593 -6.99 -3.13 13.69
C GLY A 593 -8.43 -3.61 13.54
N THR A 594 -9.13 -3.15 12.50
CA THR A 594 -10.52 -3.56 12.19
C THR A 594 -10.64 -5.06 11.96
N ASN A 595 -9.55 -5.69 11.52
CA ASN A 595 -9.42 -7.12 11.26
C ASN A 595 -8.88 -7.94 12.44
N VAL A 596 -8.71 -7.33 13.62
CA VAL A 596 -8.17 -7.99 14.82
C VAL A 596 -9.15 -7.96 15.98
N VAL A 597 -9.32 -9.10 16.65
CA VAL A 597 -10.21 -9.27 17.80
C VAL A 597 -9.56 -10.03 18.94
N VAL A 598 -9.87 -9.62 20.17
CA VAL A 598 -9.41 -10.28 21.40
C VAL A 598 -10.62 -10.90 22.10
N ILE A 599 -10.59 -12.21 22.35
CA ILE A 599 -11.73 -12.93 22.92
C ILE A 599 -11.32 -13.96 23.97
N ARG A 600 -12.24 -14.25 24.89
CA ARG A 600 -12.13 -15.35 25.86
C ARG A 600 -13.36 -16.26 25.72
N PRO A 601 -13.24 -17.46 25.13
CA PRO A 601 -14.37 -18.40 25.04
C PRO A 601 -14.83 -18.84 26.43
N GLY A 602 -16.10 -19.21 26.54
CA GLY A 602 -16.74 -19.56 27.80
C GLY A 602 -18.00 -20.38 27.57
N GLY A 603 -18.32 -21.23 28.55
CA GLY A 603 -19.57 -21.98 28.54
C GLY A 603 -20.76 -21.08 28.84
N TYR A 604 -21.91 -21.37 28.22
CA TYR A 604 -23.17 -20.74 28.58
C TYR A 604 -23.64 -21.18 29.97
N VAL A 605 -24.42 -20.34 30.66
CA VAL A 605 -25.03 -20.68 31.95
C VAL A 605 -26.03 -21.84 31.78
N SER A 606 -26.20 -22.68 32.81
CA SER A 606 -27.18 -23.77 32.77
C SER A 606 -28.59 -23.24 32.50
N GLY A 607 -29.34 -23.89 31.60
CA GLY A 607 -30.67 -23.45 31.19
C GLY A 607 -30.70 -22.37 30.09
N TYR A 608 -29.54 -21.91 29.59
CA TYR A 608 -29.48 -21.02 28.43
C TYR A 608 -29.85 -21.75 27.13
N GLU A 609 -30.86 -21.23 26.43
CA GLU A 609 -31.23 -21.60 25.09
C GLU A 609 -30.90 -20.43 24.14
N PRO A 610 -30.03 -20.63 23.13
CA PRO A 610 -29.68 -19.58 22.19
C PRO A 610 -30.87 -19.18 21.32
N GLY A 611 -30.86 -17.94 20.86
CA GLY A 611 -31.80 -17.49 19.84
C GLY A 611 -31.59 -18.29 18.54
N HIS A 612 -32.67 -18.54 17.82
CA HIS A 612 -32.64 -19.32 16.58
C HIS A 612 -33.73 -18.83 15.62
N VAL A 613 -33.54 -19.07 14.33
CA VAL A 613 -34.61 -18.88 13.35
C VAL A 613 -35.69 -19.94 13.61
N SER A 614 -36.92 -19.48 13.82
CA SER A 614 -38.07 -20.33 14.10
C SER A 614 -38.92 -20.47 12.85
N GLY A 615 -38.84 -21.62 12.18
CA GLY A 615 -39.52 -21.87 10.91
C GLY A 615 -38.58 -21.80 9.70
N GLU A 616 -39.16 -21.66 8.51
CA GLU A 616 -38.42 -21.53 7.24
C GLU A 616 -38.57 -20.11 6.69
N VAL A 617 -37.59 -19.66 5.92
CA VAL A 617 -37.68 -18.39 5.19
C VAL A 617 -38.72 -18.55 4.09
N THR A 618 -39.75 -17.72 4.11
CA THR A 618 -40.86 -17.76 3.16
C THR A 618 -40.77 -16.60 2.18
N HIS A 619 -40.87 -16.89 0.89
CA HIS A 619 -40.97 -15.86 -0.15
C HIS A 619 -42.42 -15.38 -0.21
N SER A 620 -42.70 -14.20 0.34
CA SER A 620 -44.06 -13.71 0.57
C SER A 620 -44.60 -12.88 -0.60
N GLN A 621 -43.71 -12.25 -1.36
CA GLN A 621 -44.04 -11.44 -2.54
C GLN A 621 -42.89 -11.51 -3.56
N GLY A 622 -43.22 -11.41 -4.85
CA GLY A 622 -42.27 -11.39 -5.95
C GLY A 622 -42.21 -12.70 -6.74
N THR A 623 -41.30 -12.79 -7.70
CA THR A 623 -41.19 -13.92 -8.65
C THR A 623 -39.78 -14.48 -8.76
N ALA A 624 -38.85 -14.01 -7.95
CA ALA A 624 -37.50 -14.55 -7.88
C ALA A 624 -37.50 -16.06 -7.54
N SER A 625 -36.46 -16.75 -7.97
CA SER A 625 -36.24 -18.17 -7.64
C SER A 625 -34.91 -18.39 -6.91
N GLY A 626 -34.28 -17.31 -6.45
CA GLY A 626 -33.18 -17.33 -5.51
C GLY A 626 -33.60 -17.94 -4.17
N SER A 627 -32.62 -18.40 -3.40
CA SER A 627 -32.86 -18.93 -2.06
C SER A 627 -32.17 -18.08 -1.00
N VAL A 628 -32.76 -17.99 0.19
CA VAL A 628 -32.15 -17.30 1.32
C VAL A 628 -32.10 -18.23 2.52
N ARG A 629 -30.93 -18.35 3.13
CA ARG A 629 -30.77 -19.04 4.42
C ARG A 629 -30.45 -17.99 5.47
N VAL A 630 -31.13 -18.07 6.61
CA VAL A 630 -30.88 -17.19 7.75
C VAL A 630 -30.53 -18.03 8.96
N ASN A 631 -29.46 -17.68 9.66
CA ASN A 631 -29.04 -18.33 10.91
C ASN A 631 -28.81 -17.27 12.00
N VAL A 632 -29.11 -17.62 13.25
CA VAL A 632 -28.65 -16.82 14.41
C VAL A 632 -27.25 -17.29 14.78
N ILE A 633 -26.26 -16.47 14.47
CA ILE A 633 -24.84 -16.77 14.71
C ILE A 633 -24.33 -16.21 16.03
N ASN A 634 -24.93 -15.14 16.54
CA ASN A 634 -24.60 -14.56 17.84
C ASN A 634 -25.85 -14.05 18.56
N SER A 635 -26.41 -14.88 19.43
CA SER A 635 -27.58 -14.48 20.20
C SER A 635 -27.34 -13.32 21.17
N ALA A 636 -26.08 -12.99 21.50
CA ALA A 636 -25.76 -11.85 22.37
C ALA A 636 -25.81 -10.49 21.65
N LEU A 637 -25.84 -10.48 20.30
CA LEU A 637 -26.00 -9.28 19.50
C LEU A 637 -27.46 -9.05 19.10
N LEU A 638 -28.34 -10.02 19.32
CA LEU A 638 -29.78 -9.81 19.18
C LEU A 638 -30.22 -8.74 20.21
N PRO A 639 -31.12 -7.81 19.83
CA PRO A 639 -31.60 -6.79 20.75
C PRO A 639 -32.13 -7.40 22.05
N GLU A 640 -31.79 -6.81 23.21
CA GLU A 640 -32.26 -7.31 24.52
C GLU A 640 -33.79 -7.43 24.59
N SER A 641 -34.51 -6.61 23.81
CA SER A 641 -35.96 -6.65 23.69
C SER A 641 -36.51 -7.94 23.06
N TRP A 642 -35.67 -8.76 22.44
CA TRP A 642 -36.07 -10.03 21.82
C TRP A 642 -36.00 -11.21 22.81
N ASN A 643 -35.41 -11.02 23.99
CA ASN A 643 -35.20 -12.09 24.96
C ASN A 643 -36.53 -12.79 25.34
N GLY A 644 -36.62 -14.09 25.02
CA GLY A 644 -37.83 -14.90 25.25
C GLY A 644 -39.03 -14.58 24.34
N GLU A 645 -38.88 -13.69 23.34
CA GLU A 645 -39.92 -13.33 22.37
C GLU A 645 -39.60 -13.87 20.98
N THR A 646 -40.63 -14.09 20.17
CA THR A 646 -40.51 -14.36 18.73
C THR A 646 -40.72 -13.05 17.97
N ARG A 647 -39.84 -12.76 17.01
CA ARG A 647 -39.91 -11.57 16.14
C ARG A 647 -40.14 -11.98 14.71
N GLU A 648 -41.00 -11.26 14.01
CA GLU A 648 -41.31 -11.45 12.59
C GLU A 648 -40.50 -10.42 11.79
N LEU A 649 -39.67 -10.90 10.87
CA LEU A 649 -38.72 -10.08 10.12
C LEU A 649 -38.97 -10.20 8.61
N GLU A 650 -38.75 -9.11 7.88
CA GLU A 650 -38.76 -9.10 6.41
C GLU A 650 -37.43 -8.63 5.85
N ILE A 651 -36.91 -9.36 4.86
CA ILE A 651 -35.86 -8.87 3.95
C ILE A 651 -36.55 -8.28 2.73
N ARG A 652 -36.16 -7.05 2.40
CA ARG A 652 -36.66 -6.33 1.23
C ARG A 652 -35.50 -5.88 0.37
N PHE A 653 -35.69 -5.95 -0.94
CA PHE A 653 -34.70 -5.55 -1.92
C PHE A 653 -35.03 -4.18 -2.51
N VAL A 654 -34.00 -3.48 -2.95
CA VAL A 654 -34.06 -2.26 -3.75
C VAL A 654 -33.19 -2.43 -4.98
N ASP A 655 -33.52 -1.67 -6.01
CA ASP A 655 -32.75 -1.59 -7.23
C ASP A 655 -31.89 -0.31 -7.14
N THR A 656 -30.58 -0.48 -6.96
CA THR A 656 -29.64 0.67 -6.81
C THR A 656 -29.01 1.12 -8.12
N SER A 657 -29.36 0.51 -9.26
CA SER A 657 -28.91 0.93 -10.61
C SER A 657 -29.40 2.31 -11.08
N ASN A 658 -30.17 3.04 -10.23
CA ASN A 658 -30.83 4.29 -10.60
C ASN A 658 -30.75 5.34 -9.46
N ASP A 659 -29.56 5.51 -8.87
CA ASP A 659 -29.35 6.26 -7.63
C ASP A 659 -28.75 7.66 -7.79
N LEU A 660 -28.53 8.13 -9.03
CA LEU A 660 -27.92 9.43 -9.37
C LEU A 660 -26.40 9.49 -9.10
N TYR A 661 -25.72 8.35 -9.01
CA TYR A 661 -24.27 8.26 -9.05
C TYR A 661 -23.83 7.63 -10.36
N ASP A 662 -22.60 7.91 -10.80
CA ASP A 662 -21.94 7.20 -11.91
C ASP A 662 -21.10 6.07 -11.31
N ASN A 663 -21.71 4.89 -11.23
CA ASN A 663 -21.22 3.72 -10.52
C ASN A 663 -20.13 2.93 -11.27
N ASN A 664 -19.91 3.23 -12.55
CA ASN A 664 -18.86 2.62 -13.36
C ASN A 664 -17.80 3.64 -13.83
N GLY A 665 -18.02 4.94 -13.61
CA GLY A 665 -17.08 6.01 -13.89
C GLY A 665 -16.92 6.32 -15.39
N ASN A 666 -17.87 5.90 -16.22
CA ASN A 666 -17.75 5.96 -17.68
C ASN A 666 -18.38 7.21 -18.31
N TRP A 667 -18.98 8.11 -17.52
CA TRP A 667 -19.56 9.35 -18.05
C TRP A 667 -18.54 10.23 -18.81
N PHE A 668 -17.23 9.99 -18.59
CA PHE A 668 -16.13 10.50 -19.42
C PHE A 668 -15.07 9.43 -19.70
N GLU A 669 -15.31 8.52 -20.65
CA GLU A 669 -14.28 7.55 -21.08
C GLU A 669 -13.15 8.21 -21.91
N THR A 670 -13.43 9.28 -22.68
CA THR A 670 -12.38 10.00 -23.44
C THR A 670 -12.59 11.52 -23.52
N PRO A 671 -11.54 12.31 -23.83
CA PRO A 671 -11.67 13.75 -24.11
C PRO A 671 -12.58 14.11 -25.31
N ALA A 672 -13.00 13.14 -26.13
CA ALA A 672 -13.87 13.35 -27.28
C ALA A 672 -15.37 13.40 -26.93
N ASP A 673 -15.75 12.94 -25.73
CA ASP A 673 -17.14 12.69 -25.31
C ASP A 673 -17.85 13.91 -24.68
N SER A 674 -17.37 15.12 -24.99
CA SER A 674 -18.02 16.40 -24.60
C SER A 674 -19.48 16.59 -25.06
N ALA A 675 -20.06 15.60 -25.73
CA ALA A 675 -21.46 15.57 -26.14
C ALA A 675 -22.40 15.07 -25.02
N ASP A 676 -21.85 14.45 -23.96
CA ASP A 676 -22.63 13.82 -22.90
C ASP A 676 -22.99 14.81 -21.77
N ASP A 677 -22.21 15.88 -21.58
CA ASP A 677 -22.60 17.06 -20.79
C ASP A 677 -23.57 17.95 -21.60
N VAL A 678 -24.82 17.51 -21.73
CA VAL A 678 -25.85 18.17 -22.55
C VAL A 678 -26.17 19.57 -22.04
N ASN A 679 -25.98 19.81 -20.73
CA ASN A 679 -26.37 21.07 -20.10
C ASN A 679 -25.21 22.02 -19.78
N GLY A 680 -23.96 21.58 -19.95
CA GLY A 680 -22.73 22.35 -19.87
C GLY A 680 -22.30 22.69 -18.44
N ASN A 681 -22.72 21.89 -17.45
CA ASN A 681 -22.43 22.14 -16.04
C ASN A 681 -21.18 21.39 -15.54
N GLN A 682 -20.59 20.50 -16.35
CA GLN A 682 -19.45 19.65 -16.00
C GLN A 682 -19.70 18.70 -14.81
N TYR A 683 -20.96 18.36 -14.53
CA TYR A 683 -21.34 17.40 -13.50
C TYR A 683 -22.36 16.41 -14.05
N PRO A 684 -22.20 15.11 -13.77
CA PRO A 684 -23.14 14.11 -14.25
C PRO A 684 -24.51 14.37 -13.63
N ASP A 685 -25.52 14.63 -14.45
CA ASP A 685 -26.89 14.84 -13.96
C ASP A 685 -28.01 14.21 -14.80
N ASN A 686 -29.17 14.11 -14.17
CA ASN A 686 -30.25 13.26 -14.63
C ASN A 686 -30.85 13.80 -15.95
N GLY A 687 -30.60 13.09 -17.05
CA GLY A 687 -30.99 13.52 -18.40
C GLY A 687 -29.86 13.51 -19.43
N GLU A 688 -28.64 13.22 -18.99
CA GLU A 688 -27.43 13.16 -19.80
C GLU A 688 -27.11 11.73 -20.29
N PRO A 689 -26.60 11.54 -21.52
CA PRO A 689 -26.07 10.26 -21.98
C PRO A 689 -24.94 9.78 -21.06
N ASP A 690 -24.77 8.46 -20.94
CA ASP A 690 -23.68 7.88 -20.14
C ASP A 690 -23.73 8.28 -18.65
N PHE A 691 -24.93 8.64 -18.15
CA PHE A 691 -25.22 8.78 -16.71
C PHE A 691 -26.56 8.14 -16.28
N ASN A 692 -26.53 7.34 -15.21
CA ASN A 692 -27.67 6.74 -14.51
C ASN A 692 -28.57 5.93 -15.45
N ALA A 693 -29.88 6.19 -15.48
CA ALA A 693 -30.83 5.51 -16.38
C ALA A 693 -30.53 5.67 -17.89
N LEU A 694 -29.67 6.62 -18.24
CA LEU A 694 -29.27 6.93 -19.61
C LEU A 694 -27.85 6.46 -19.93
N ASP A 695 -27.07 6.04 -18.94
CA ASP A 695 -25.85 5.29 -19.18
C ASP A 695 -26.21 3.87 -19.54
N PRO A 696 -25.89 3.41 -20.76
CA PRO A 696 -25.94 2.00 -21.05
C PRO A 696 -25.11 1.25 -20.02
N ALA A 697 -23.86 1.59 -19.72
CA ALA A 697 -23.04 0.78 -18.83
C ALA A 697 -23.60 0.67 -17.39
N GLU A 698 -24.23 1.68 -16.79
CA GLU A 698 -24.90 1.59 -15.48
C GLU A 698 -26.26 0.90 -15.57
N ALA A 699 -27.00 1.08 -16.66
CA ALA A 699 -28.18 0.27 -16.96
C ALA A 699 -27.83 -1.19 -17.33
N LEU A 700 -26.54 -1.49 -17.57
CA LEU A 700 -26.00 -2.75 -18.10
C LEU A 700 -25.09 -3.51 -17.13
N THR A 701 -24.55 -2.86 -16.10
CA THR A 701 -23.60 -3.45 -15.16
C THR A 701 -24.21 -3.47 -13.77
N ARG A 702 -24.06 -4.64 -13.14
CA ARG A 702 -24.43 -4.94 -11.75
C ARG A 702 -25.92 -4.73 -11.49
N ILE A 703 -26.68 -5.84 -11.38
CA ILE A 703 -27.88 -5.76 -10.54
C ILE A 703 -27.35 -5.59 -9.12
N THR A 704 -27.06 -4.35 -8.71
CA THR A 704 -26.89 -4.01 -7.32
C THR A 704 -28.29 -4.12 -6.72
N THR A 705 -28.65 -5.31 -6.25
CA THR A 705 -29.82 -5.43 -5.37
C THR A 705 -29.34 -5.09 -3.98
N GLY A 706 -29.49 -3.84 -3.60
CA GLY A 706 -29.38 -3.49 -2.20
C GLY A 706 -30.50 -4.18 -1.41
N TRP A 707 -30.27 -4.52 -0.15
CA TRP A 707 -31.29 -5.09 0.73
C TRP A 707 -31.29 -4.42 2.09
N TYR A 708 -32.42 -4.48 2.78
CA TYR A 708 -32.52 -4.01 4.16
C TYR A 708 -33.41 -4.96 4.96
N LEU A 709 -33.15 -5.02 6.27
CA LEU A 709 -33.90 -5.86 7.20
C LEU A 709 -34.82 -5.01 8.06
N ILE A 710 -36.08 -5.41 8.16
CA ILE A 710 -37.06 -4.74 9.02
C ILE A 710 -37.70 -5.73 10.00
N ASP A 711 -37.96 -5.25 11.21
CA ASP A 711 -38.84 -5.88 12.19
C ASP A 711 -40.29 -5.49 11.89
N VAL A 712 -41.13 -6.46 11.53
CA VAL A 712 -42.56 -6.28 11.25
C VAL A 712 -43.46 -6.84 12.36
N THR A 713 -42.88 -7.19 13.51
CA THR A 713 -43.61 -7.70 14.69
C THR A 713 -44.66 -6.71 15.20
N THR A 714 -44.40 -5.40 15.04
CA THR A 714 -45.32 -4.33 15.45
C THR A 714 -45.93 -3.61 14.26
N SER A 715 -47.03 -2.88 14.48
CA SER A 715 -47.72 -2.14 13.41
C SER A 715 -46.91 -0.98 12.80
N VAL A 716 -45.76 -0.64 13.38
CA VAL A 716 -44.79 0.32 12.84
C VAL A 716 -43.50 -0.45 12.59
N PRO A 717 -43.13 -0.73 11.33
CA PRO A 717 -41.90 -1.44 11.03
C PRO A 717 -40.68 -0.66 11.52
N ASP A 718 -39.71 -1.37 12.08
CA ASP A 718 -38.43 -0.80 12.53
C ASP A 718 -37.29 -1.34 11.65
N THR A 719 -36.43 -0.47 11.14
CA THR A 719 -35.31 -0.88 10.29
C THR A 719 -34.16 -1.34 11.18
N LEU A 720 -33.87 -2.64 11.14
CA LEU A 720 -32.85 -3.26 11.98
C LEU A 720 -31.47 -3.23 11.32
N VAL A 721 -31.44 -3.49 10.00
CA VAL A 721 -30.23 -3.35 9.18
C VAL A 721 -30.56 -2.30 8.11
N PRO A 722 -29.82 -1.18 8.03
CA PRO A 722 -30.02 -0.19 6.98
C PRO A 722 -29.65 -0.80 5.62
N LEU A 723 -29.97 -0.07 4.55
CA LEU A 723 -29.65 -0.51 3.18
C LEU A 723 -28.19 -0.98 3.07
N GLN A 724 -28.01 -2.25 2.74
CA GLN A 724 -26.72 -2.85 2.37
C GLN A 724 -26.69 -2.95 0.85
N GLU A 725 -25.65 -2.41 0.23
CA GLU A 725 -25.44 -2.52 -1.22
C GLU A 725 -24.69 -3.82 -1.53
N GLN A 726 -25.11 -4.52 -2.58
CA GLN A 726 -24.48 -5.76 -3.02
C GLN A 726 -23.80 -5.52 -4.37
N VAL A 727 -22.49 -5.78 -4.47
CA VAL A 727 -21.78 -5.80 -5.75
C VAL A 727 -21.77 -7.23 -6.26
N MET A 728 -22.38 -7.50 -7.41
CA MET A 728 -22.25 -8.80 -8.07
C MET A 728 -21.04 -8.78 -9.01
N LEU A 729 -20.23 -9.85 -9.01
CA LEU A 729 -19.13 -10.01 -9.95
C LEU A 729 -19.66 -10.11 -11.40
N PRO A 730 -19.00 -9.49 -12.38
CA PRO A 730 -19.38 -9.67 -13.78
C PRO A 730 -19.24 -11.14 -14.19
N GLN A 731 -20.19 -11.65 -14.97
CA GLN A 731 -20.21 -13.05 -15.43
C GLN A 731 -18.97 -13.45 -16.25
N SER A 732 -18.20 -12.48 -16.74
CA SER A 732 -16.88 -12.69 -17.36
C SER A 732 -15.80 -13.17 -16.39
N LEU A 733 -16.03 -13.07 -15.07
CA LEU A 733 -15.16 -13.56 -14.00
C LEU A 733 -15.69 -14.84 -13.34
N LEU A 734 -16.87 -15.34 -13.72
CA LEU A 734 -17.34 -16.66 -13.29
C LEU A 734 -16.56 -17.74 -14.08
N PRO A 735 -16.20 -18.88 -13.45
CA PRO A 735 -15.50 -19.94 -14.14
C PRO A 735 -16.28 -20.38 -15.39
N GLU A 736 -15.55 -20.70 -16.47
CA GLU A 736 -16.13 -21.33 -17.67
C GLU A 736 -16.64 -22.74 -17.29
N ILE A 737 -17.86 -22.84 -16.77
CA ILE A 737 -18.42 -24.12 -16.32
C ILE A 737 -18.90 -24.90 -17.55
N GLY A 738 -18.07 -25.83 -18.03
CA GLY A 738 -18.51 -26.88 -18.94
C GLY A 738 -19.52 -27.80 -18.26
N MET A 739 -20.82 -27.58 -18.49
CA MET A 739 -21.88 -28.38 -17.86
C MET A 739 -22.12 -29.69 -18.62
N ALA A 740 -22.09 -30.81 -17.91
CA ALA A 740 -22.33 -32.15 -18.42
C ALA A 740 -23.83 -32.48 -18.52
N MET A 741 -24.36 -32.76 -19.73
CA MET A 741 -25.79 -33.11 -19.90
C MET A 741 -26.25 -34.45 -19.27
N ASN A 742 -25.33 -35.32 -18.84
CA ASN A 742 -25.64 -36.66 -18.30
C ASN A 742 -25.47 -36.79 -16.78
N THR A 743 -25.18 -35.70 -16.07
CA THR A 743 -25.09 -35.70 -14.60
C THR A 743 -26.45 -35.45 -13.97
N THR A 744 -27.04 -36.50 -13.38
CA THR A 744 -28.19 -36.39 -12.49
C THR A 744 -27.78 -35.72 -11.17
N ASN A 745 -28.51 -34.69 -10.74
CA ASN A 745 -28.31 -33.91 -9.49
C ASN A 745 -27.06 -33.01 -9.44
N LEU A 746 -26.94 -32.06 -10.37
CA LEU A 746 -26.02 -30.92 -10.21
C LEU A 746 -26.34 -30.07 -8.97
N SER A 747 -27.59 -30.07 -8.50
CA SER A 747 -27.99 -29.39 -7.24
C SER A 747 -27.31 -29.95 -5.97
N THR A 748 -26.57 -31.06 -6.07
CA THR A 748 -25.76 -31.61 -4.96
C THR A 748 -24.25 -31.46 -5.16
N LEU A 749 -23.81 -31.07 -6.37
CA LEU A 749 -22.44 -30.61 -6.64
C LEU A 749 -22.32 -29.10 -6.44
N TRP A 750 -23.45 -28.39 -6.54
CA TRP A 750 -23.63 -27.03 -6.08
C TRP A 750 -24.25 -27.03 -4.68
N GLU A 751 -23.45 -27.35 -3.67
CA GLU A 751 -23.49 -26.50 -2.48
C GLU A 751 -22.98 -25.13 -2.98
N PRO A 752 -23.72 -24.03 -2.80
CA PRO A 752 -23.49 -22.80 -3.56
C PRO A 752 -22.09 -22.25 -3.25
N ALA A 753 -21.16 -22.40 -4.19
CA ALA A 753 -19.84 -21.75 -4.19
C ALA A 753 -19.92 -20.21 -4.27
N THR A 754 -21.15 -19.66 -4.29
CA THR A 754 -21.50 -18.24 -4.44
C THR A 754 -22.63 -17.85 -3.49
N ALA A 755 -22.78 -18.53 -2.34
CA ALA A 755 -23.61 -17.98 -1.28
C ALA A 755 -22.90 -16.76 -0.68
N TYR A 756 -23.28 -15.56 -1.14
CA TYR A 756 -22.81 -14.31 -0.57
C TYR A 756 -23.21 -14.27 0.91
N ARG A 757 -22.23 -14.51 1.78
CA ARG A 757 -22.36 -14.42 3.24
C ARG A 757 -22.30 -12.95 3.59
N LEU A 758 -23.45 -12.28 3.59
CA LEU A 758 -23.53 -10.90 4.03
C LEU A 758 -23.75 -10.91 5.53
N PRO A 759 -22.73 -10.51 6.31
CA PRO A 759 -22.84 -10.66 7.73
C PRO A 759 -23.65 -9.45 8.23
N SER A 760 -24.90 -9.67 8.65
CA SER A 760 -25.63 -8.70 9.47
C SER A 760 -25.10 -8.73 10.91
N ASN A 761 -23.79 -8.51 10.99
CA ASN A 761 -22.94 -8.62 12.16
C ASN A 761 -23.44 -7.80 13.34
N GLU A 762 -24.18 -6.71 13.09
CA GLU A 762 -24.71 -5.86 14.15
C GLU A 762 -25.83 -6.52 14.97
N LEU A 763 -26.57 -7.47 14.39
CA LEU A 763 -27.69 -8.16 15.04
C LEU A 763 -27.36 -9.61 15.42
N GLY A 764 -26.21 -10.14 14.98
CA GLY A 764 -25.87 -11.54 15.20
C GLY A 764 -26.69 -12.51 14.36
N LEU A 765 -27.14 -12.07 13.18
CA LEU A 765 -27.75 -12.91 12.15
C LEU A 765 -26.79 -13.08 10.96
N GLU A 766 -26.72 -14.29 10.42
CA GLU A 766 -26.09 -14.61 9.14
C GLU A 766 -27.21 -14.75 8.12
N ILE A 767 -27.12 -13.98 7.03
CA ILE A 767 -28.08 -14.04 5.92
C ILE A 767 -27.28 -14.40 4.68
N LEU A 768 -27.54 -15.59 4.16
CA LEU A 768 -26.93 -16.13 2.94
C LEU A 768 -27.92 -15.96 1.80
N PHE A 769 -27.52 -15.19 0.78
CA PHE A 769 -28.27 -15.07 -0.46
C PHE A 769 -27.67 -15.98 -1.52
N ASP A 770 -28.52 -16.75 -2.16
CA ASP A 770 -28.21 -17.45 -3.40
C ASP A 770 -29.04 -16.80 -4.50
N ASN A 771 -28.43 -15.79 -5.12
CA ASN A 771 -29.09 -14.81 -5.98
C ASN A 771 -28.58 -14.85 -7.44
N ASP A 772 -27.84 -15.90 -7.81
CA ASP A 772 -27.18 -15.97 -9.11
C ASP A 772 -28.14 -16.15 -10.29
N TRP A 773 -27.73 -15.57 -11.42
CA TRP A 773 -28.43 -15.70 -12.69
C TRP A 773 -27.92 -16.90 -13.48
N ILE A 774 -28.53 -18.07 -13.27
CA ILE A 774 -28.04 -19.35 -13.82
C ILE A 774 -29.01 -19.93 -14.85
N ILE A 775 -28.45 -20.40 -15.97
CA ILE A 775 -29.11 -21.25 -16.97
C ILE A 775 -28.44 -22.63 -16.89
N GLU A 776 -29.16 -23.68 -16.51
CA GLU A 776 -28.59 -25.03 -16.33
C GLU A 776 -29.38 -26.11 -17.07
N PRO A 777 -28.75 -27.18 -17.57
CA PRO A 777 -29.46 -28.33 -18.13
C PRO A 777 -30.16 -29.16 -17.03
N ASP A 778 -31.44 -29.48 -17.20
CA ASP A 778 -32.22 -30.38 -16.34
C ASP A 778 -32.06 -31.82 -16.85
N ALA A 779 -31.11 -32.57 -16.28
CA ALA A 779 -30.80 -33.93 -16.71
C ALA A 779 -31.95 -34.94 -16.48
N GLU A 780 -32.89 -34.69 -15.55
CA GLU A 780 -34.02 -35.60 -15.29
C GLU A 780 -35.14 -35.43 -16.32
N LYS A 781 -35.37 -34.20 -16.78
CA LYS A 781 -36.35 -33.89 -17.83
C LYS A 781 -35.75 -33.98 -19.23
N SER A 782 -34.43 -33.85 -19.36
CA SER A 782 -33.74 -34.06 -20.64
C SER A 782 -33.74 -35.55 -20.97
N GLY A 783 -34.30 -35.92 -22.12
CA GLY A 783 -34.43 -37.30 -22.59
C GLY A 783 -33.13 -37.96 -23.08
N TRP A 784 -31.96 -37.54 -22.60
CA TRP A 784 -30.65 -38.00 -23.08
C TRP A 784 -30.41 -39.48 -22.75
N ASN A 785 -30.23 -40.29 -23.79
CA ASN A 785 -29.99 -41.74 -23.64
C ASN A 785 -28.53 -42.15 -23.92
N GLY A 786 -27.63 -41.20 -24.16
CA GLY A 786 -26.21 -41.42 -24.49
C GLY A 786 -25.32 -41.66 -23.27
N THR A 787 -24.20 -42.38 -23.46
CA THR A 787 -23.18 -42.59 -22.40
C THR A 787 -22.08 -41.52 -22.39
N ALA A 788 -22.04 -40.64 -23.40
CA ALA A 788 -21.07 -39.56 -23.50
C ALA A 788 -21.53 -38.34 -22.69
N THR A 789 -20.56 -37.62 -22.15
CA THR A 789 -20.76 -36.32 -21.50
C THR A 789 -20.73 -35.24 -22.57
N VAL A 790 -21.78 -34.41 -22.62
CA VAL A 790 -21.86 -33.27 -23.54
C VAL A 790 -21.69 -31.99 -22.75
N PRO A 791 -20.52 -31.32 -22.87
CA PRO A 791 -20.36 -29.95 -22.38
C PRO A 791 -21.27 -28.97 -23.13
N VAL A 792 -21.97 -28.15 -22.35
CA VAL A 792 -22.74 -27.01 -22.85
C VAL A 792 -22.06 -25.73 -22.42
N GLU A 793 -21.98 -24.80 -23.34
CA GLU A 793 -21.43 -23.47 -23.14
C GLU A 793 -22.52 -22.41 -23.34
N ILE A 794 -22.62 -21.44 -22.42
CA ILE A 794 -23.63 -20.38 -22.45
C ILE A 794 -22.92 -19.05 -22.44
N ARG A 795 -23.12 -18.24 -23.49
CA ARG A 795 -22.46 -16.94 -23.68
C ARG A 795 -23.49 -15.88 -24.08
N GLN A 796 -23.19 -14.62 -23.83
CA GLN A 796 -24.01 -13.52 -24.37
C GLN A 796 -23.86 -13.45 -25.90
N ALA A 797 -24.94 -13.12 -26.61
CA ALA A 797 -24.91 -13.05 -28.07
C ALA A 797 -24.05 -11.86 -28.57
N SER A 798 -23.13 -12.11 -29.49
CA SER A 798 -22.15 -11.10 -29.99
C SER A 798 -22.80 -9.91 -30.72
N ASP A 799 -23.95 -10.12 -31.34
CA ASP A 799 -24.80 -9.17 -32.07
C ASP A 799 -26.15 -8.93 -31.37
N GLY A 800 -26.29 -9.44 -30.14
CA GLY A 800 -27.49 -9.31 -29.33
C GLY A 800 -27.77 -7.91 -28.81
N TYR A 801 -29.01 -7.65 -28.41
CA TYR A 801 -29.32 -6.49 -27.58
C TYR A 801 -28.57 -6.68 -26.26
N ARG A 802 -27.55 -5.85 -26.06
CA ARG A 802 -26.64 -5.98 -24.92
C ARG A 802 -27.27 -5.48 -23.61
N ASN A 803 -28.49 -4.94 -23.64
CA ASN A 803 -29.31 -4.47 -22.50
C ASN A 803 -29.66 -5.57 -21.50
N GLY A 804 -28.85 -5.65 -20.43
CA GLY A 804 -29.01 -6.41 -19.21
C GLY A 804 -30.10 -5.87 -18.27
N ASP A 805 -31.18 -5.30 -18.80
CA ASP A 805 -32.37 -5.07 -17.98
C ASP A 805 -32.87 -6.40 -17.44
N ALA A 806 -32.99 -6.50 -16.11
CA ALA A 806 -33.72 -7.52 -15.38
C ALA A 806 -34.89 -8.04 -16.22
N PHE A 807 -34.97 -9.37 -16.40
CA PHE A 807 -36.07 -9.97 -17.14
C PHE A 807 -37.42 -9.56 -16.53
N VAL A 808 -38.11 -8.57 -17.09
CA VAL A 808 -39.55 -8.45 -16.88
C VAL A 808 -40.20 -9.43 -17.84
N PHE A 809 -40.31 -10.69 -17.41
CA PHE A 809 -41.09 -11.69 -18.13
C PHE A 809 -42.56 -11.28 -18.11
N MET A 810 -43.01 -10.62 -19.19
CA MET A 810 -44.42 -10.65 -19.56
C MET A 810 -44.83 -12.05 -20.04
N THR A 811 -46.11 -12.25 -20.25
CA THR A 811 -46.77 -13.35 -19.58
C THR A 811 -47.49 -14.43 -20.50
N GLY A 812 -46.97 -15.65 -20.87
CA GLY A 812 -47.81 -16.87 -21.25
C GLY A 812 -47.27 -18.33 -21.68
N VAL A 813 -46.82 -19.30 -20.84
CA VAL A 813 -46.41 -20.74 -20.99
C VAL A 813 -45.14 -21.16 -21.82
N SER A 814 -44.25 -22.03 -21.31
CA SER A 814 -43.17 -22.88 -21.96
C SER A 814 -42.46 -22.40 -23.23
N GLY A 815 -41.13 -22.47 -23.28
CA GLY A 815 -40.33 -21.91 -24.38
C GLY A 815 -40.85 -22.20 -25.80
N GLN A 816 -40.96 -21.16 -26.63
CA GLN A 816 -41.47 -21.23 -28.00
C GLN A 816 -40.34 -20.98 -29.01
N ALA A 817 -40.05 -21.97 -29.85
CA ALA A 817 -39.15 -21.79 -30.98
C ALA A 817 -39.78 -20.85 -32.03
N VAL A 818 -39.04 -19.83 -32.44
CA VAL A 818 -39.44 -18.81 -33.43
C VAL A 818 -38.34 -18.63 -34.48
N ALA A 819 -38.71 -18.18 -35.69
CA ALA A 819 -37.73 -17.88 -36.72
C ALA A 819 -37.21 -16.46 -36.49
N TYR A 820 -35.89 -16.29 -36.52
CA TYR A 820 -35.22 -15.02 -36.28
C TYR A 820 -34.12 -14.78 -37.30
N ASP A 821 -34.21 -13.69 -38.05
CA ASP A 821 -33.33 -13.37 -39.19
C ASP A 821 -33.12 -14.56 -40.16
N VAL A 822 -31.90 -15.11 -40.25
CA VAL A 822 -31.56 -16.29 -41.08
C VAL A 822 -31.78 -17.63 -40.36
N TYR A 823 -32.11 -17.59 -39.06
CA TYR A 823 -32.19 -18.75 -38.18
C TYR A 823 -33.62 -19.33 -38.11
N PRO A 824 -33.81 -20.64 -38.34
CA PRO A 824 -35.13 -21.27 -38.34
C PRO A 824 -35.75 -21.47 -36.95
N ALA A 825 -37.09 -21.61 -36.92
CA ALA A 825 -37.89 -21.97 -35.74
C ALA A 825 -37.86 -23.47 -35.41
N SER A 826 -37.08 -24.27 -36.13
CA SER A 826 -37.01 -25.72 -35.98
C SER A 826 -35.64 -26.21 -36.43
N ALA A 827 -35.03 -27.13 -35.68
CA ALA A 827 -33.81 -27.82 -36.07
C ALA A 827 -34.09 -29.23 -36.62
N THR A 828 -33.07 -29.84 -37.23
CA THR A 828 -33.14 -31.15 -37.84
C THR A 828 -32.74 -32.23 -36.82
N ASP A 829 -33.69 -33.10 -36.45
CA ASP A 829 -33.51 -34.32 -35.63
C ASP A 829 -33.22 -34.13 -34.11
N PHE A 830 -33.34 -32.91 -33.55
CA PHE A 830 -33.34 -32.65 -32.09
C PHE A 830 -34.38 -31.61 -31.65
N ASN A 831 -34.82 -31.66 -30.39
CA ASN A 831 -35.74 -30.67 -29.80
C ASN A 831 -35.17 -30.09 -28.49
N VAL A 832 -35.46 -28.82 -28.23
CA VAL A 832 -35.04 -28.12 -27.01
C VAL A 832 -36.27 -27.55 -26.32
N SER A 833 -36.34 -27.70 -25.01
CA SER A 833 -37.34 -27.15 -24.12
C SER A 833 -36.65 -26.22 -23.13
N LEU A 834 -37.08 -24.98 -23.05
CA LEU A 834 -36.58 -24.01 -22.07
C LEU A 834 -37.67 -23.85 -21.00
N LEU A 835 -37.35 -24.29 -19.78
CA LEU A 835 -38.22 -24.20 -18.61
C LEU A 835 -37.83 -23.00 -17.77
N ASN A 836 -38.76 -22.06 -17.65
CA ASN A 836 -38.64 -20.98 -16.69
C ASN A 836 -39.29 -21.43 -15.36
N ALA A 837 -38.48 -21.67 -14.33
CA ALA A 837 -38.95 -22.08 -13.02
C ALA A 837 -39.58 -20.88 -12.28
N GLY A 838 -40.89 -20.91 -12.06
CA GLY A 838 -41.63 -19.86 -11.32
C GLY A 838 -42.43 -18.89 -12.19
N SER A 839 -42.19 -18.85 -13.51
CA SER A 839 -42.96 -18.02 -14.43
C SER A 839 -44.07 -18.79 -15.14
N PRO A 840 -45.30 -18.25 -15.23
CA PRO A 840 -46.35 -18.91 -16.00
C PRO A 840 -46.19 -18.87 -17.54
N TYR A 841 -45.02 -18.47 -18.13
CA TYR A 841 -44.82 -17.68 -19.39
C TYR A 841 -43.77 -18.22 -20.43
N PRO A 842 -43.83 -18.06 -21.80
CA PRO A 842 -42.86 -18.68 -22.75
C PRO A 842 -41.61 -17.84 -22.92
N LEU A 843 -40.47 -18.51 -22.91
CA LEU A 843 -39.19 -17.95 -23.38
C LEU A 843 -39.07 -18.16 -24.90
N LYS A 844 -38.70 -17.17 -25.70
CA LYS A 844 -38.53 -17.36 -27.17
C LYS A 844 -37.09 -17.72 -27.50
N PHE A 845 -36.89 -18.56 -28.51
CA PHE A 845 -35.55 -18.93 -28.97
C PHE A 845 -35.56 -19.34 -30.45
N ALA A 846 -34.40 -19.29 -31.10
CA ALA A 846 -34.19 -19.74 -32.48
C ALA A 846 -33.03 -20.74 -32.56
N TYR A 847 -32.99 -21.53 -33.62
CA TYR A 847 -31.92 -22.52 -33.86
C TYR A 847 -30.94 -22.01 -34.90
N ASP A 848 -29.65 -22.08 -34.60
CA ASP A 848 -28.59 -22.07 -35.59
C ASP A 848 -28.25 -23.53 -35.91
N ASP A 849 -28.94 -24.11 -36.89
CA ASP A 849 -28.82 -25.53 -37.30
C ASP A 849 -27.91 -25.63 -38.53
N GLN A 850 -26.62 -25.83 -38.31
CA GLN A 850 -25.59 -25.94 -39.35
C GLN A 850 -25.34 -27.41 -39.75
N ALA A 851 -25.73 -28.35 -38.89
CA ALA A 851 -25.56 -29.77 -39.14
C ALA A 851 -26.68 -30.36 -40.02
N PRO A 852 -26.34 -31.31 -40.92
CA PRO A 852 -27.34 -31.99 -41.73
C PRO A 852 -28.14 -33.08 -40.99
N ALA A 853 -27.74 -33.48 -39.78
CA ALA A 853 -28.45 -34.47 -38.94
C ALA A 853 -27.89 -34.50 -37.49
N GLY A 854 -28.78 -34.34 -36.50
CA GLY A 854 -28.45 -34.41 -35.07
C GLY A 854 -27.72 -33.16 -34.54
N LEU A 855 -27.54 -33.08 -33.21
CA LEU A 855 -26.82 -31.98 -32.56
C LEU A 855 -25.29 -32.08 -32.79
N SER A 856 -24.66 -30.97 -33.18
CA SER A 856 -23.24 -30.84 -33.49
C SER A 856 -22.61 -29.60 -32.85
N GLU A 857 -21.28 -29.47 -32.91
CA GLU A 857 -20.54 -28.37 -32.27
C GLU A 857 -20.76 -27.06 -33.06
N ASP A 858 -21.22 -27.20 -34.31
CA ASP A 858 -21.58 -26.09 -35.18
C ASP A 858 -23.00 -25.57 -34.91
N ASP A 859 -23.82 -26.30 -34.14
CA ASP A 859 -25.20 -25.92 -33.83
C ASP A 859 -25.28 -25.04 -32.57
N LYS A 860 -26.21 -24.08 -32.58
CA LYS A 860 -26.41 -23.16 -31.45
C LYS A 860 -27.89 -22.89 -31.19
N ILE A 861 -28.21 -22.52 -29.95
CA ILE A 861 -29.54 -22.01 -29.58
C ILE A 861 -29.39 -20.54 -29.23
N ILE A 862 -30.19 -19.69 -29.89
CA ILE A 862 -30.19 -18.25 -29.67
C ILE A 862 -31.45 -17.90 -28.88
N ILE A 863 -31.27 -17.42 -27.64
CA ILE A 863 -32.37 -16.94 -26.80
C ILE A 863 -32.76 -15.53 -27.22
N LEU A 864 -34.07 -15.29 -27.33
CA LEU A 864 -34.64 -14.05 -27.85
C LEU A 864 -35.54 -13.37 -26.81
N ARG A 865 -35.42 -12.05 -26.69
CA ARG A 865 -36.32 -11.19 -25.91
C ARG A 865 -37.14 -10.30 -26.83
N GLN A 866 -38.44 -10.24 -26.61
CA GLN A 866 -39.30 -9.24 -27.22
C GLN A 866 -39.39 -8.01 -26.29
N LEU A 867 -38.95 -6.85 -26.75
CA LEU A 867 -39.07 -5.60 -25.99
C LEU A 867 -40.47 -4.98 -26.15
N ASP A 868 -40.80 -3.96 -25.36
CA ASP A 868 -42.08 -3.23 -25.39
C ASP A 868 -42.40 -2.62 -26.78
N ASN A 869 -41.37 -2.40 -27.59
CA ASN A 869 -41.48 -1.96 -28.98
C ASN A 869 -41.93 -3.08 -29.96
N GLY A 870 -42.07 -4.32 -29.47
CA GLY A 870 -42.49 -5.49 -30.22
C GLY A 870 -41.39 -6.19 -31.02
N ILE A 871 -40.15 -5.70 -30.98
CA ILE A 871 -38.99 -6.24 -31.72
C ILE A 871 -38.29 -7.31 -30.85
N GLU A 872 -37.87 -8.39 -31.50
CA GLU A 872 -37.12 -9.49 -30.89
C GLU A 872 -35.61 -9.26 -31.03
N TYR A 873 -34.86 -9.50 -29.96
CA TYR A 873 -33.41 -9.34 -29.93
C TYR A 873 -32.72 -10.57 -29.32
N PRO A 874 -31.54 -10.96 -29.82
CA PRO A 874 -30.72 -12.00 -29.21
C PRO A 874 -30.20 -11.54 -27.85
N THR A 875 -30.23 -12.41 -26.85
CA THR A 875 -29.68 -12.13 -25.53
C THR A 875 -28.58 -13.12 -25.14
N TRP A 876 -28.83 -14.40 -25.35
CA TRP A 876 -27.90 -15.48 -24.99
C TRP A 876 -27.75 -16.48 -26.13
N VAL A 877 -26.59 -17.13 -26.18
CA VAL A 877 -26.27 -18.20 -27.12
C VAL A 877 -25.81 -19.41 -26.32
N ILE A 878 -26.47 -20.54 -26.55
CA ILE A 878 -26.07 -21.84 -26.02
C ILE A 878 -25.33 -22.56 -27.15
N SER A 879 -24.09 -22.95 -26.91
CA SER A 879 -23.22 -23.71 -27.80
C SER A 879 -22.88 -25.07 -27.19
N PHE A 880 -22.53 -26.03 -28.02
CA PHE A 880 -22.25 -27.41 -27.61
C PHE A 880 -20.83 -27.79 -27.99
N SER A 881 -20.17 -28.60 -27.18
CA SER A 881 -18.85 -29.17 -27.51
C SER A 881 -18.75 -30.64 -27.08
N GLY A 882 -17.79 -31.39 -27.62
CA GLY A 882 -17.54 -32.79 -27.30
C GLY A 882 -18.18 -33.81 -28.27
N ASP A 883 -18.20 -35.10 -27.87
CA ASP A 883 -18.76 -36.18 -28.72
C ASP A 883 -20.29 -36.23 -28.64
N ILE A 884 -20.93 -35.39 -29.44
CA ILE A 884 -22.40 -35.20 -29.54
C ILE A 884 -23.04 -35.98 -30.70
N SER A 885 -22.25 -36.77 -31.42
CA SER A 885 -22.56 -37.23 -32.78
C SER A 885 -23.65 -38.30 -32.94
N ALA A 886 -24.43 -38.67 -31.91
CA ALA A 886 -25.40 -39.77 -32.07
C ALA A 886 -26.52 -39.90 -31.03
N VAL A 887 -27.63 -39.16 -31.15
CA VAL A 887 -28.98 -39.68 -30.84
C VAL A 887 -30.07 -38.89 -31.59
N SER A 888 -30.93 -39.55 -32.38
CA SER A 888 -32.06 -38.91 -33.07
C SER A 888 -33.31 -38.89 -32.16
N ASN A 889 -34.01 -37.75 -32.05
CA ASN A 889 -35.25 -37.52 -31.26
C ASN A 889 -35.11 -37.33 -29.73
N ASP A 890 -33.99 -36.85 -29.21
CA ASP A 890 -33.90 -36.48 -27.78
C ASP A 890 -34.47 -35.07 -27.51
N GLU A 891 -35.00 -34.86 -26.30
CA GLU A 891 -35.53 -33.58 -25.79
C GLU A 891 -34.55 -33.02 -24.76
N TYR A 892 -34.00 -31.83 -24.99
CA TYR A 892 -33.06 -31.17 -24.07
C TYR A 892 -33.78 -30.10 -23.27
N THR A 893 -33.71 -30.17 -21.94
CA THR A 893 -34.40 -29.24 -21.05
C THR A 893 -33.41 -28.36 -20.31
N PHE A 894 -33.60 -27.04 -20.31
CA PHE A 894 -32.79 -26.10 -19.51
C PHE A 894 -33.68 -25.34 -18.51
N ASN A 895 -33.22 -25.17 -17.27
CA ASN A 895 -33.85 -24.38 -16.21
C ASN A 895 -33.19 -23.00 -16.10
N PHE A 896 -34.01 -21.97 -15.86
CA PHE A 896 -33.56 -20.59 -15.65
C PHE A 896 -33.87 -20.14 -14.21
N LYS A 897 -32.85 -19.64 -13.50
CA LYS A 897 -32.98 -19.06 -12.15
C LYS A 897 -33.12 -17.53 -12.23
N HIS A 898 -33.91 -16.94 -11.35
CA HIS A 898 -34.25 -15.51 -11.33
C HIS A 898 -33.69 -14.84 -10.06
N PRO A 899 -32.92 -13.74 -10.20
CA PRO A 899 -32.47 -12.97 -9.05
C PRO A 899 -33.64 -12.23 -8.38
N PHE A 900 -33.45 -11.86 -7.11
CA PHE A 900 -34.32 -10.98 -6.35
C PHE A 900 -34.40 -9.60 -7.01
N THR A 901 -35.59 -9.01 -6.98
CA THR A 901 -35.91 -7.70 -7.52
C THR A 901 -36.53 -6.84 -6.42
N LYS A 902 -36.69 -5.53 -6.66
CA LYS A 902 -37.37 -4.62 -5.70
C LYS A 902 -38.80 -5.03 -5.31
N ASP A 903 -39.42 -5.93 -6.08
CA ASP A 903 -40.77 -6.44 -5.81
C ASP A 903 -40.76 -7.69 -4.92
N ASP A 904 -39.58 -8.26 -4.62
CA ASP A 904 -39.41 -9.43 -3.79
C ASP A 904 -39.35 -9.10 -2.29
N ILE A 905 -40.08 -9.88 -1.49
CA ILE A 905 -40.08 -9.80 -0.02
C ILE A 905 -39.93 -11.21 0.54
N LEU A 906 -38.95 -11.41 1.41
CA LEU A 906 -38.80 -12.65 2.17
C LEU A 906 -39.18 -12.40 3.63
N HIS A 907 -39.91 -13.34 4.22
CA HIS A 907 -40.42 -13.26 5.58
C HIS A 907 -39.99 -14.47 6.40
N PHE A 908 -39.49 -14.25 7.61
CA PHE A 908 -39.04 -15.29 8.53
C PHE A 908 -39.17 -14.83 9.99
N SER A 909 -39.17 -15.79 10.91
CA SER A 909 -39.31 -15.50 12.35
C SER A 909 -38.01 -15.83 13.10
N VAL A 910 -37.62 -15.00 14.06
CA VAL A 910 -36.48 -15.23 14.95
C VAL A 910 -36.96 -15.34 16.39
N GLN A 911 -36.65 -16.44 17.05
CA GLN A 911 -36.80 -16.60 18.48
C GLN A 911 -35.57 -16.01 19.18
N GLY A 912 -35.75 -15.02 20.05
CA GLY A 912 -34.66 -14.49 20.85
C GLY A 912 -34.22 -15.44 21.98
N PRO A 913 -33.00 -15.25 22.53
CA PRO A 913 -32.44 -16.17 23.52
C PRO A 913 -33.25 -16.15 24.81
N VAL A 914 -33.23 -17.27 25.54
CA VAL A 914 -33.93 -17.40 26.81
C VAL A 914 -33.07 -18.18 27.81
N VAL A 915 -33.10 -17.77 29.08
CA VAL A 915 -32.58 -18.57 30.18
C VAL A 915 -33.77 -19.18 30.90
N HIS A 916 -33.90 -20.50 30.84
CA HIS A 916 -34.91 -21.23 31.60
C HIS A 916 -34.50 -21.27 33.07
N GLU A 917 -34.98 -20.30 33.86
CA GLU A 917 -34.65 -20.16 35.29
C GLU A 917 -34.93 -21.44 36.11
N GLU A 918 -35.86 -22.30 35.67
CA GLU A 918 -36.15 -23.59 36.31
C GLU A 918 -35.04 -24.64 36.15
N GLN A 919 -34.09 -24.42 35.22
CA GLN A 919 -32.94 -25.29 34.91
C GLN A 919 -31.59 -24.63 35.25
N ALA A 920 -31.61 -23.36 35.68
CA ALA A 920 -30.44 -22.65 36.15
C ALA A 920 -30.12 -23.10 37.59
N GLU A 921 -29.26 -24.10 37.75
CA GLU A 921 -28.60 -24.31 39.04
C GLU A 921 -27.64 -23.12 39.29
N GLU A 922 -27.65 -22.54 40.50
CA GLU A 922 -26.65 -21.54 40.91
C GLU A 922 -25.24 -22.10 40.66
N SER A 923 -24.54 -21.55 39.66
CA SER A 923 -23.14 -21.85 39.35
C SER A 923 -22.19 -20.90 40.06
#